data_AF-A0A835WGS2-F1
#
_entry.id   AF-A0A835WGS2-F1
#
_cell.length_a   1.000
_cell.length_b   1.000
_cell.length_c   1.000
_cell.angle_alpha   90.00
_cell.angle_beta   90.00
_cell.angle_gamma   90.00
#
_symmetry.space_group_name_H-M   'P 1'
#
loop_
_entity.id
_entity.type
_entity.pdbx_description
1 polymer ?
#
loop_
_entity_poly.entity_id
_entity_poly.type
_entity_poly.pdbx_seq_one_letter_code
_entity_poly.pdbx_strand_id
1 'polypeptide(L)'
;MLLPPAWRVAASAAACSGREGALALSVITRLDSEVASLCTSNSSSNGPPLAPPAACGGGAGCSGLAAGAAAAMTRGGGGRKVCSSIRSSSSGRQYSSMHTRIEKDTLGSVAVPADKYWGAQTQRSLENFRIGVSVAGGGVGGTAATAAAAAAAAGGASTAAAAAPVVAASERMPEPLIRALGLVKRAAAEVNTAAGLLPRHVGSAVMAAASEVAEGRLADHFPLAIWQTGSGTQTNMNANEVIACRANELLGVTAAVGGSTAANGPSGGMHSGGGGSFTAAAPDVAFAPAAAAAAAAAGSGSSNGIIISGSSGTSKPLDAHAVHPNDHVNRGQSSNDTFPTAVHVAVALAVDRHLLPSLGRLQVRLAAKAEEFGGIIKIGRTHTQDATPLTLGQEFSGYAAQVQYGIERVQQALPAVLQLAQGGTAVGTGLNTFQGFAEAVAAVLARDTGLPFVTAPNKFEALAAHDGLVHLSGALNTLAVSLMKVGNDVRLLGSGPRCGLGELVLPANEPGSSIMPGKVNPTQVEALTMVCAQVMGNHTAVTVAGAGGHFELNTYKPLMGAALLRSVGLLADAAASFSERLVAGLQADRQRISEHVQRSLMLVTALNPVIGYDAAAAVAKRAHAEGCSLRDAGLALGVVGSGEEFDRIVRPELMLQPFPLHRTGSAAQEPPQLPPQV
;
A
#
# COMPACT_ATOMS: atom_id res chain seq x y z
N MET A 1 26.10 13.98 -1.07
CA MET A 1 27.12 13.16 -0.38
C MET A 1 27.13 11.76 -0.98
N LEU A 2 28.18 10.98 -0.69
CA LEU A 2 28.51 9.64 -1.20
C LEU A 2 27.34 8.74 -1.64
N LEU A 3 27.44 8.17 -2.85
CA LEU A 3 26.61 7.07 -3.35
C LEU A 3 27.37 5.72 -3.29
N PRO A 4 26.71 4.56 -3.12
CA PRO A 4 27.39 3.27 -3.00
C PRO A 4 28.06 2.78 -4.31
N PRO A 5 29.18 2.02 -4.24
CA PRO A 5 30.04 1.70 -5.39
C PRO A 5 29.54 0.55 -6.31
N ALA A 6 28.25 0.22 -6.32
CA ALA A 6 27.70 -0.92 -7.09
C ALA A 6 27.73 -0.73 -8.62
N TRP A 7 27.77 0.52 -9.11
CA TRP A 7 27.52 0.85 -10.52
C TRP A 7 28.76 0.87 -11.43
N ARG A 8 29.92 0.34 -11.00
CA ARG A 8 31.17 0.33 -11.80
C ARG A 8 31.55 -1.00 -12.45
N VAL A 9 30.88 -2.11 -12.13
CA VAL A 9 31.26 -3.45 -12.66
C VAL A 9 30.55 -3.79 -13.97
N ALA A 10 29.29 -3.37 -14.14
CA ALA A 10 28.46 -3.73 -15.30
C ALA A 10 29.00 -3.22 -16.67
N ALA A 11 29.86 -2.20 -16.68
CA ALA A 11 30.38 -1.58 -17.91
C ALA A 11 31.71 -2.18 -18.43
N SER A 12 32.38 -3.06 -17.65
CA SER A 12 33.71 -3.57 -18.01
C SER A 12 33.74 -5.06 -18.36
N ALA A 13 32.64 -5.80 -18.15
CA ALA A 13 32.58 -7.25 -18.39
C ALA A 13 32.44 -7.63 -19.88
N ALA A 14 32.17 -6.66 -20.77
CA ALA A 14 31.96 -6.89 -22.20
C ALA A 14 33.27 -7.02 -23.03
N ALA A 15 34.45 -6.93 -22.41
CA ALA A 15 35.72 -6.77 -23.11
C ALA A 15 36.90 -7.54 -22.49
N CYS A 16 36.77 -8.85 -22.26
CA CYS A 16 37.92 -9.72 -22.02
C CYS A 16 37.66 -11.17 -22.46
N SER A 17 38.25 -11.60 -23.57
CA SER A 17 38.23 -12.99 -24.03
C SER A 17 39.39 -13.78 -23.38
N GLY A 18 39.09 -14.77 -22.54
CA GLY A 18 40.09 -15.55 -21.80
C GLY A 18 39.57 -16.93 -21.39
N ARG A 19 40.46 -17.93 -21.34
CA ARG A 19 40.09 -19.36 -21.22
C ARG A 19 39.64 -19.83 -19.83
N GLU A 20 39.66 -18.97 -18.82
CA GLU A 20 39.49 -19.38 -17.41
C GLU A 20 38.01 -19.42 -16.95
N GLY A 21 37.10 -18.73 -17.65
CA GLY A 21 35.66 -18.80 -17.37
C GLY A 21 35.01 -20.18 -17.63
N ALA A 22 35.70 -21.07 -18.36
CA ALA A 22 35.15 -22.36 -18.80
C ALA A 22 35.09 -23.43 -17.69
N LEU A 23 35.85 -23.28 -16.59
CA LEU A 23 35.92 -24.28 -15.51
C LEU A 23 34.88 -24.07 -14.39
N ALA A 24 34.27 -22.88 -14.29
CA ALA A 24 33.22 -22.61 -13.31
C ALA A 24 31.83 -23.13 -13.75
N LEU A 25 31.61 -23.28 -15.06
CA LEU A 25 30.29 -23.59 -15.62
C LEU A 25 29.95 -25.10 -15.65
N SER A 26 30.96 -25.98 -15.58
CA SER A 26 30.81 -27.44 -15.72
C SER A 26 30.30 -28.16 -14.47
N VAL A 27 30.27 -27.49 -13.31
CA VAL A 27 29.79 -28.04 -12.04
C VAL A 27 28.29 -27.79 -11.84
N ILE A 28 27.73 -26.75 -12.47
CA ILE A 28 26.32 -26.35 -12.31
C ILE A 28 25.39 -27.06 -13.31
N THR A 29 25.91 -27.53 -14.45
CA THR A 29 25.12 -28.16 -15.53
C THR A 29 25.03 -29.69 -15.43
N ARG A 30 24.83 -30.25 -14.22
CA ARG A 30 24.81 -31.71 -13.98
C ARG A 30 23.63 -32.22 -13.13
N LEU A 31 22.52 -31.49 -13.08
CA LEU A 31 21.30 -31.88 -12.34
C LEU A 31 19.99 -31.73 -13.12
N ASP A 32 20.02 -31.67 -14.46
CA ASP A 32 18.82 -31.39 -15.26
C ASP A 32 18.80 -32.15 -16.60
N SER A 33 18.84 -33.49 -16.55
CA SER A 33 18.79 -34.34 -17.76
C SER A 33 18.24 -35.77 -17.57
N GLU A 34 17.34 -36.02 -16.60
CA GLU A 34 16.87 -37.39 -16.32
C GLU A 34 15.36 -37.54 -16.01
N VAL A 35 14.53 -36.51 -16.21
CA VAL A 35 13.05 -36.58 -16.02
C VAL A 35 12.26 -36.09 -17.24
N ALA A 36 12.73 -36.44 -18.44
CA ALA A 36 12.11 -36.04 -19.72
C ALA A 36 11.88 -37.22 -20.70
N SER A 37 11.69 -38.44 -20.17
CA SER A 37 11.39 -39.63 -20.97
C SER A 37 10.66 -40.69 -20.14
N LEU A 38 9.31 -40.71 -20.21
CA LEU A 38 8.39 -41.85 -19.96
C LEU A 38 6.91 -41.37 -19.84
N CYS A 39 6.35 -40.81 -20.91
CA CYS A 39 4.93 -40.39 -20.95
C CYS A 39 4.19 -40.83 -22.23
N THR A 40 4.19 -42.14 -22.51
CA THR A 40 3.31 -42.77 -23.51
C THR A 40 2.78 -44.10 -22.99
N SER A 41 1.46 -44.30 -23.13
CA SER A 41 0.72 -45.57 -22.99
C SER A 41 1.00 -46.44 -21.77
N ASN A 42 0.05 -46.49 -20.84
CA ASN A 42 -0.91 -47.61 -20.88
C ASN A 42 -2.25 -47.26 -20.21
N SER A 43 -3.32 -47.99 -20.54
CA SER A 43 -4.68 -47.71 -20.05
C SER A 43 -5.53 -48.96 -19.91
N SER A 44 -5.84 -49.38 -18.67
CA SER A 44 -6.96 -50.29 -18.39
C SER A 44 -7.40 -50.35 -16.91
N SER A 45 -8.70 -50.10 -16.73
CA SER A 45 -9.63 -50.79 -15.80
C SER A 45 -9.41 -50.84 -14.26
N ASN A 46 -10.43 -50.32 -13.57
CA ASN A 46 -11.13 -50.92 -12.40
C ASN A 46 -10.53 -50.78 -10.98
N GLY A 47 -10.91 -49.69 -10.32
CA GLY A 47 -11.15 -49.63 -8.87
C GLY A 47 -12.51 -48.93 -8.59
N PRO A 48 -13.29 -49.31 -7.57
CA PRO A 48 -14.65 -48.78 -7.35
C PRO A 48 -14.65 -47.37 -6.74
N PRO A 49 -15.69 -46.54 -7.00
CA PRO A 49 -15.78 -45.18 -6.48
C PRO A 49 -16.10 -45.14 -4.98
N LEU A 50 -15.47 -44.22 -4.25
CA LEU A 50 -15.83 -43.88 -2.87
C LEU A 50 -17.12 -43.05 -2.86
N ALA A 51 -18.12 -43.51 -2.10
CA ALA A 51 -19.40 -42.83 -1.95
C ALA A 51 -19.35 -41.67 -0.93
N PRO A 52 -20.13 -40.60 -1.10
CA PRO A 52 -20.29 -39.56 -0.09
C PRO A 52 -21.10 -40.08 1.12
N PRO A 53 -20.89 -39.53 2.33
CA PRO A 53 -21.68 -39.90 3.50
C PRO A 53 -23.12 -39.41 3.37
N ALA A 54 -24.05 -40.34 3.12
CA ALA A 54 -25.48 -40.08 3.15
C ALA A 54 -25.98 -39.94 4.60
N ALA A 55 -27.05 -39.15 4.79
CA ALA A 55 -27.65 -38.95 6.10
C ALA A 55 -28.50 -40.16 6.54
N CYS A 56 -28.43 -40.50 7.83
CA CYS A 56 -29.46 -41.28 8.50
C CYS A 56 -30.36 -40.32 9.29
N GLY A 57 -31.67 -40.44 9.12
CA GLY A 57 -32.66 -39.67 9.85
C GLY A 57 -33.95 -40.46 10.08
N GLY A 58 -34.66 -40.12 11.15
CA GLY A 58 -35.93 -40.75 11.55
C GLY A 58 -35.77 -41.81 12.65
N GLY A 59 -36.60 -41.83 13.70
CA GLY A 59 -37.53 -40.78 14.13
C GLY A 59 -38.72 -41.28 14.97
N ALA A 60 -38.96 -40.62 16.12
CA ALA A 60 -40.23 -40.57 16.85
C ALA A 60 -40.12 -39.48 17.96
N GLY A 61 -41.12 -38.65 18.26
CA GLY A 61 -42.39 -38.43 17.57
C GLY A 61 -43.26 -37.33 18.23
N CYS A 62 -44.15 -36.74 17.44
CA CYS A 62 -45.41 -36.07 17.84
C CYS A 62 -45.43 -34.93 18.88
N SER A 63 -45.23 -33.69 18.40
CA SER A 63 -46.22 -32.58 18.41
C SER A 63 -47.23 -32.39 19.57
N GLY A 64 -47.32 -31.17 20.12
CA GLY A 64 -48.41 -30.77 21.03
C GLY A 64 -48.64 -29.25 21.22
N LEU A 65 -49.60 -28.71 20.46
CA LEU A 65 -50.48 -27.55 20.73
C LEU A 65 -49.94 -26.15 21.12
N ALA A 66 -50.46 -25.17 20.36
CA ALA A 66 -50.20 -23.75 20.40
C ALA A 66 -51.01 -22.93 21.43
N ALA A 67 -50.56 -21.68 21.62
CA ALA A 67 -51.33 -20.45 21.91
C ALA A 67 -52.08 -20.29 23.25
N GLY A 68 -52.16 -19.04 23.74
CA GLY A 68 -53.16 -18.65 24.75
C GLY A 68 -52.87 -17.44 25.64
N ALA A 69 -53.28 -16.24 25.17
CA ALA A 69 -53.79 -15.10 25.96
C ALA A 69 -52.97 -14.46 27.11
N ALA A 70 -53.38 -13.25 27.49
CA ALA A 70 -52.87 -12.49 28.64
C ALA A 70 -54.03 -11.97 29.51
N ALA A 71 -53.82 -11.74 30.81
CA ALA A 71 -54.56 -10.74 31.61
C ALA A 71 -54.00 -10.62 33.06
N ALA A 72 -54.07 -9.39 33.62
CA ALA A 72 -54.41 -9.04 35.04
C ALA A 72 -53.59 -9.62 36.23
N MET A 73 -53.50 -9.06 37.45
CA MET A 73 -53.78 -7.76 38.13
C MET A 73 -53.27 -7.92 39.60
N THR A 74 -52.87 -6.95 40.45
CA THR A 74 -52.54 -5.51 40.44
C THR A 74 -51.39 -5.30 41.49
N ARG A 75 -51.15 -4.29 42.36
CA ARG A 75 -51.82 -3.02 42.76
C ARG A 75 -50.88 -2.07 43.55
N GLY A 76 -50.82 -0.80 43.15
CA GLY A 76 -50.33 0.33 43.98
C GLY A 76 -48.79 0.54 44.04
N GLY A 77 -48.29 1.77 44.25
CA GLY A 77 -49.01 3.04 44.34
C GLY A 77 -48.13 4.22 44.80
N GLY A 78 -48.62 5.45 44.65
CA GLY A 78 -47.95 6.69 45.06
C GLY A 78 -47.28 7.44 43.90
N GLY A 79 -47.36 8.76 43.89
CA GLY A 79 -46.76 9.57 42.83
C GLY A 79 -46.68 11.06 43.15
N ARG A 80 -46.05 11.82 42.24
CA ARG A 80 -46.18 13.28 42.14
C ARG A 80 -45.79 13.73 40.73
N LYS A 81 -46.63 14.55 40.08
CA LYS A 81 -46.27 15.27 38.85
C LYS A 81 -45.72 16.65 39.23
N VAL A 82 -44.60 17.03 38.65
CA VAL A 82 -44.16 18.44 38.55
C VAL A 82 -44.16 18.77 37.07
N CYS A 83 -44.86 19.83 36.68
CA CYS A 83 -44.92 20.30 35.29
C CYS A 83 -44.23 21.66 35.21
N SER A 84 -43.08 21.72 34.54
CA SER A 84 -42.36 22.97 34.26
C SER A 84 -42.49 23.31 32.77
N SER A 85 -43.01 24.51 32.49
CA SER A 85 -43.18 24.98 31.11
C SER A 85 -41.86 25.57 30.58
N ILE A 86 -41.11 24.77 29.81
CA ILE A 86 -40.03 25.29 28.98
C ILE A 86 -40.62 25.67 27.63
N ARG A 87 -40.67 26.97 27.33
CA ARG A 87 -41.07 27.47 26.02
C ARG A 87 -39.93 27.19 25.03
N SER A 88 -40.16 26.29 24.09
CA SER A 88 -39.22 26.09 22.98
C SER A 88 -39.21 27.33 22.08
N SER A 89 -38.21 28.18 22.24
CA SER A 89 -37.90 29.24 21.28
C SER A 89 -37.30 28.59 20.04
N SER A 90 -38.13 28.28 19.05
CA SER A 90 -37.69 27.72 17.78
C SER A 90 -36.94 28.79 16.96
N SER A 91 -35.66 28.99 17.28
CA SER A 91 -34.72 29.67 16.40
C SER A 91 -34.58 28.82 15.13
N GLY A 92 -35.33 29.18 14.10
CA GLY A 92 -35.31 28.52 12.81
C GLY A 92 -33.94 28.64 12.17
N ARG A 93 -33.05 27.69 12.46
CA ARG A 93 -31.78 27.51 11.75
C ARG A 93 -32.13 27.21 10.30
N GLN A 94 -32.12 28.25 9.47
CA GLN A 94 -32.37 28.13 8.04
C GLN A 94 -31.39 27.10 7.46
N TYR A 95 -31.93 25.99 6.97
CA TYR A 95 -31.18 25.14 6.07
C TYR A 95 -30.94 25.94 4.81
N SER A 96 -29.73 26.45 4.64
CA SER A 96 -29.31 27.01 3.35
C SER A 96 -29.48 25.91 2.32
N SER A 97 -30.34 26.13 1.33
CA SER A 97 -30.34 25.33 0.12
C SER A 97 -28.92 25.38 -0.45
N MET A 98 -28.29 24.23 -0.64
CA MET A 98 -27.02 24.17 -1.36
C MET A 98 -27.28 24.75 -2.75
N HIS A 99 -26.71 25.92 -3.01
CA HIS A 99 -26.87 26.58 -4.30
C HIS A 99 -26.18 25.69 -5.33
N THR A 100 -26.88 25.36 -6.40
CA THR A 100 -26.33 24.57 -7.50
C THR A 100 -26.18 25.43 -8.73
N ARG A 101 -25.16 25.13 -9.53
CA ARG A 101 -25.01 25.61 -10.90
C ARG A 101 -25.34 24.48 -11.87
N ILE A 102 -25.74 24.82 -13.09
CA ILE A 102 -26.00 23.84 -14.13
C ILE A 102 -24.74 23.69 -14.99
N GLU A 103 -24.12 22.52 -14.92
CA GLU A 103 -23.03 22.11 -15.81
C GLU A 103 -23.58 21.28 -16.97
N LYS A 104 -22.80 21.16 -18.06
CA LYS A 104 -23.20 20.40 -19.26
C LYS A 104 -22.06 19.55 -19.81
N ASP A 105 -22.38 18.32 -20.17
CA ASP A 105 -21.53 17.43 -20.96
C ASP A 105 -22.26 16.94 -22.23
N THR A 106 -21.67 15.96 -22.92
CA THR A 106 -22.25 15.34 -24.12
C THR A 106 -23.54 14.55 -23.86
N LEU A 107 -23.85 14.24 -22.60
CA LEU A 107 -25.08 13.58 -22.17
C LEU A 107 -26.15 14.59 -21.71
N GLY A 108 -25.88 15.89 -21.81
CA GLY A 108 -26.80 16.97 -21.46
C GLY A 108 -26.41 17.71 -20.18
N SER A 109 -27.39 18.32 -19.52
CA SER A 109 -27.15 19.10 -18.31
C SER A 109 -27.15 18.24 -17.03
N VAL A 110 -26.54 18.75 -15.96
CA VAL A 110 -26.64 18.20 -14.58
C VAL A 110 -26.43 19.33 -13.56
N ALA A 111 -27.05 19.21 -12.38
CA ALA A 111 -26.91 20.19 -11.31
C ALA A 111 -25.72 19.85 -10.39
N VAL A 112 -24.81 20.80 -10.20
CA VAL A 112 -23.56 20.62 -9.45
C VAL A 112 -23.51 21.65 -8.30
N PRO A 113 -23.04 21.31 -7.08
CA PRO A 113 -22.88 22.28 -6.00
C PRO A 113 -22.01 23.48 -6.41
N ALA A 114 -22.48 24.71 -6.15
CA ALA A 114 -21.82 25.93 -6.58
C ALA A 114 -20.53 26.25 -5.79
N ASP A 115 -20.30 25.58 -4.66
CA ASP A 115 -19.08 25.65 -3.85
C ASP A 115 -17.98 24.68 -4.32
N LYS A 116 -18.20 23.91 -5.40
CA LYS A 116 -17.30 22.81 -5.82
C LYS A 116 -16.77 22.96 -7.25
N TYR A 117 -15.45 22.99 -7.41
CA TYR A 117 -14.77 23.11 -8.70
C TYR A 117 -14.95 21.92 -9.68
N TRP A 118 -15.52 20.79 -9.25
CA TRP A 118 -15.79 19.67 -10.17
C TRP A 118 -16.96 19.96 -11.12
N GLY A 119 -17.05 19.27 -12.25
CA GLY A 119 -18.02 19.54 -13.31
C GLY A 119 -19.05 18.42 -13.50
N ALA A 120 -19.65 18.38 -14.69
CA ALA A 120 -20.73 17.46 -15.03
C ALA A 120 -20.32 15.98 -14.92
N GLN A 121 -19.11 15.61 -15.35
CA GLN A 121 -18.70 14.20 -15.40
C GLN A 121 -18.42 13.64 -14.00
N THR A 122 -17.82 14.45 -13.12
CA THR A 122 -17.66 14.08 -11.70
C THR A 122 -19.02 13.92 -11.02
N GLN A 123 -19.95 14.84 -11.28
CA GLN A 123 -21.30 14.79 -10.70
C GLN A 123 -22.07 13.52 -11.13
N ARG A 124 -22.08 13.20 -12.44
CA ARG A 124 -22.66 11.93 -12.93
C ARG A 124 -21.95 10.71 -12.35
N SER A 125 -20.65 10.77 -12.10
CA SER A 125 -19.92 9.67 -11.48
C SER A 125 -20.34 9.40 -10.04
N LEU A 126 -20.64 10.44 -9.25
CA LEU A 126 -21.22 10.30 -7.90
C LEU A 126 -22.63 9.71 -7.92
N GLU A 127 -23.39 9.98 -8.98
CA GLU A 127 -24.75 9.46 -9.13
C GLU A 127 -24.76 8.00 -9.57
N ASN A 128 -23.85 7.61 -10.46
CA ASN A 128 -23.76 6.26 -11.02
C ASN A 128 -23.00 5.27 -10.11
N PHE A 129 -21.88 5.67 -9.49
CA PHE A 129 -20.96 4.77 -8.79
C PHE A 129 -21.12 4.83 -7.26
N ARG A 130 -22.35 4.60 -6.79
CA ARG A 130 -22.73 4.62 -5.36
C ARG A 130 -22.33 3.33 -4.61
N ILE A 131 -21.07 2.94 -4.76
CA ILE A 131 -20.46 1.76 -4.13
C ILE A 131 -19.48 2.24 -3.06
N GLY A 132 -19.45 1.57 -1.90
CA GLY A 132 -18.62 2.02 -0.77
C GLY A 132 -19.18 3.26 -0.04
N VAL A 133 -20.47 3.52 -0.15
CA VAL A 133 -21.15 4.65 0.52
C VAL A 133 -21.42 4.33 1.99
N SER A 134 -21.11 5.26 2.89
CA SER A 134 -21.58 5.19 4.28
C SER A 134 -23.08 5.49 4.34
N VAL A 135 -23.90 4.48 4.67
CA VAL A 135 -25.31 4.71 5.00
C VAL A 135 -25.38 5.54 6.28
N ALA A 136 -25.93 6.76 6.19
CA ALA A 136 -26.07 7.69 7.30
C ALA A 136 -27.20 7.25 8.26
N GLY A 137 -27.01 6.13 8.96
CA GLY A 137 -28.08 5.52 9.77
C GLY A 137 -27.80 4.15 10.39
N GLY A 138 -26.54 3.84 10.75
CA GLY A 138 -26.22 2.72 11.65
C GLY A 138 -26.13 1.31 11.02
N GLY A 139 -25.20 0.51 11.55
CA GLY A 139 -25.12 -0.94 11.36
C GLY A 139 -24.41 -1.43 10.09
N VAL A 140 -23.52 -2.40 10.26
CA VAL A 140 -23.05 -3.24 9.15
C VAL A 140 -24.10 -4.32 8.92
N GLY A 141 -24.91 -4.19 7.87
CA GLY A 141 -25.93 -5.17 7.50
C GLY A 141 -26.83 -4.67 6.37
N GLY A 142 -26.90 -5.43 5.27
CA GLY A 142 -27.74 -5.06 4.13
C GLY A 142 -29.24 -5.31 4.42
N THR A 143 -30.09 -4.31 4.18
CA THR A 143 -31.56 -4.45 4.02
C THR A 143 -32.20 -3.17 3.47
N ALA A 144 -31.66 -1.98 3.75
CA ALA A 144 -32.26 -0.70 3.34
C ALA A 144 -32.52 -0.54 1.82
N ALA A 145 -31.73 -1.21 0.97
CA ALA A 145 -31.87 -1.13 -0.49
C ALA A 145 -33.22 -1.68 -1.02
N THR A 146 -33.80 -2.70 -0.39
CA THR A 146 -35.10 -3.25 -0.81
C THR A 146 -36.28 -2.40 -0.34
N ALA A 147 -36.14 -1.66 0.77
CA ALA A 147 -37.17 -0.74 1.26
C ALA A 147 -37.38 0.46 0.33
N ALA A 148 -36.30 1.03 -0.23
CA ALA A 148 -36.39 2.13 -1.19
C ALA A 148 -37.09 1.72 -2.50
N ALA A 149 -36.86 0.50 -2.98
CA ALA A 149 -37.56 -0.04 -4.16
C ALA A 149 -39.05 -0.25 -3.91
N ALA A 150 -39.44 -0.70 -2.70
CA ALA A 150 -40.85 -0.85 -2.33
C ALA A 150 -41.58 0.49 -2.20
N ALA A 151 -40.93 1.53 -1.65
CA ALA A 151 -41.51 2.86 -1.51
C ALA A 151 -41.84 3.52 -2.87
N ALA A 152 -41.05 3.24 -3.92
CA ALA A 152 -41.32 3.76 -5.27
C ALA A 152 -42.61 3.19 -5.91
N ALA A 153 -43.13 2.06 -5.41
CA ALA A 153 -44.37 1.44 -5.91
C ALA A 153 -45.65 1.94 -5.19
N ALA A 154 -45.53 2.70 -4.09
CA ALA A 154 -46.64 3.24 -3.33
C ALA A 154 -46.51 4.76 -3.24
N GLY A 155 -47.28 5.49 -4.07
CA GLY A 155 -47.12 6.93 -4.35
C GLY A 155 -47.41 7.88 -3.19
N GLY A 156 -46.62 7.83 -2.12
CA GLY A 156 -46.65 8.76 -0.99
C GLY A 156 -45.45 9.71 -1.01
N ALA A 157 -45.68 11.00 -1.25
CA ALA A 157 -44.64 12.02 -1.23
C ALA A 157 -44.18 12.32 0.21
N SER A 158 -43.07 11.72 0.64
CA SER A 158 -42.42 12.00 1.93
C SER A 158 -41.19 12.88 1.73
N THR A 159 -41.28 14.16 2.06
CA THR A 159 -40.22 15.17 1.88
C THR A 159 -39.14 15.14 2.97
N ALA A 160 -38.69 13.94 3.33
CA ALA A 160 -37.43 13.78 4.05
C ALA A 160 -36.26 13.93 3.06
N ALA A 161 -35.63 15.10 3.04
CA ALA A 161 -34.42 15.34 2.25
C ALA A 161 -33.24 14.53 2.82
N ALA A 162 -33.12 13.27 2.39
CA ALA A 162 -32.01 12.41 2.76
C ALA A 162 -30.68 13.07 2.37
N ALA A 163 -29.76 13.19 3.33
CA ALA A 163 -28.44 13.73 3.07
C ALA A 163 -27.77 12.92 1.94
N ALA A 164 -27.15 13.63 0.98
CA ALA A 164 -26.61 13.00 -0.22
C ALA A 164 -25.63 11.87 0.16
N PRO A 165 -25.74 10.68 -0.44
CA PRO A 165 -24.95 9.50 -0.06
C PRO A 165 -23.44 9.78 -0.15
N VAL A 166 -22.77 9.83 0.99
CA VAL A 166 -21.33 10.15 1.07
C VAL A 166 -20.51 8.87 0.92
N VAL A 167 -19.61 8.84 -0.08
CA VAL A 167 -18.58 7.79 -0.19
C VAL A 167 -17.75 7.76 1.08
N ALA A 168 -17.70 6.58 1.73
CA ALA A 168 -16.99 6.37 2.98
C ALA A 168 -15.50 6.72 2.81
N ALA A 169 -14.87 7.28 3.85
CA ALA A 169 -13.49 7.75 3.75
C ALA A 169 -12.48 6.66 3.36
N SER A 170 -12.76 5.38 3.65
CA SER A 170 -11.96 4.23 3.23
C SER A 170 -12.12 3.84 1.76
N GLU A 171 -13.24 4.23 1.14
CA GLU A 171 -13.65 3.82 -0.21
C GLU A 171 -13.48 4.92 -1.26
N ARG A 172 -13.11 6.13 -0.83
CA ARG A 172 -12.72 7.24 -1.72
C ARG A 172 -11.40 6.95 -2.42
N MET A 173 -11.21 7.57 -3.59
CA MET A 173 -9.93 7.51 -4.30
C MET A 173 -8.80 8.05 -3.40
N PRO A 174 -7.67 7.33 -3.22
CA PRO A 174 -6.65 7.72 -2.25
C PRO A 174 -6.05 9.11 -2.51
N GLU A 175 -5.92 9.92 -1.47
CA GLU A 175 -5.34 11.27 -1.56
C GLU A 175 -3.95 11.31 -2.22
N PRO A 176 -3.01 10.36 -1.98
CA PRO A 176 -1.72 10.36 -2.69
C PRO A 176 -1.85 10.21 -4.21
N LEU A 177 -2.90 9.55 -4.70
CA LEU A 177 -3.18 9.39 -6.13
C LEU A 177 -3.80 10.67 -6.72
N ILE A 178 -4.64 11.38 -5.96
CA ILE A 178 -5.13 12.72 -6.34
C ILE A 178 -3.97 13.71 -6.45
N ARG A 179 -3.07 13.72 -5.46
CA ARG A 179 -1.85 14.54 -5.47
C ARG A 179 -0.95 14.22 -6.66
N ALA A 180 -0.76 12.92 -6.96
CA ALA A 180 0.01 12.50 -8.13
C ALA A 180 -0.65 12.91 -9.47
N LEU A 181 -1.98 12.88 -9.59
CA LEU A 181 -2.68 13.45 -10.75
C LEU A 181 -2.37 14.96 -10.89
N GLY A 182 -2.37 15.72 -9.79
CA GLY A 182 -1.93 17.12 -9.79
C GLY A 182 -0.52 17.32 -10.37
N LEU A 183 0.44 16.50 -9.96
CA LEU A 183 1.81 16.52 -10.52
C LEU A 183 1.84 16.21 -12.02
N VAL A 184 1.13 15.17 -12.47
CA VAL A 184 1.10 14.78 -13.90
C VAL A 184 0.42 15.86 -14.76
N LYS A 185 -0.67 16.47 -14.28
CA LYS A 185 -1.35 17.57 -14.98
C LYS A 185 -0.48 18.83 -15.04
N ARG A 186 0.26 19.15 -13.98
CA ARG A 186 1.24 20.25 -14.01
C ARG A 186 2.33 19.99 -15.05
N ALA A 187 2.92 18.80 -15.03
CA ALA A 187 3.99 18.42 -15.95
C ALA A 187 3.52 18.46 -17.42
N ALA A 188 2.33 17.92 -17.71
CA ALA A 188 1.73 17.99 -19.04
C ALA A 188 1.43 19.44 -19.48
N ALA A 189 0.99 20.31 -18.58
CA ALA A 189 0.76 21.72 -18.88
C ALA A 189 2.07 22.48 -19.14
N GLU A 190 3.13 22.23 -18.35
CA GLU A 190 4.47 22.79 -18.56
C GLU A 190 5.00 22.42 -19.95
N VAL A 191 4.98 21.12 -20.29
CA VAL A 191 5.49 20.58 -21.55
C VAL A 191 4.69 21.09 -22.76
N ASN A 192 3.35 21.12 -22.69
CA ASN A 192 2.53 21.71 -23.77
C ASN A 192 2.76 23.23 -23.91
N THR A 193 3.04 23.95 -22.82
CA THR A 193 3.34 25.40 -22.87
C THR A 193 4.72 25.65 -23.49
N ALA A 194 5.72 24.84 -23.14
CA ALA A 194 7.06 24.90 -23.72
C ALA A 194 7.05 24.58 -25.24
N ALA A 195 6.22 23.62 -25.66
CA ALA A 195 6.00 23.28 -27.06
C ALA A 195 5.12 24.28 -27.84
N GLY A 196 4.66 25.37 -27.21
CA GLY A 196 3.76 26.37 -27.83
C GLY A 196 2.33 25.87 -28.09
N LEU A 197 2.00 24.64 -27.71
CA LEU A 197 0.67 24.03 -27.85
C LEU A 197 -0.32 24.51 -26.80
N LEU A 198 0.11 25.28 -25.78
CA LEU A 198 -0.76 25.90 -24.78
C LEU A 198 -0.37 27.38 -24.62
N PRO A 199 -1.30 28.36 -24.76
CA PRO A 199 -0.98 29.77 -24.59
C PRO A 199 -0.42 30.05 -23.20
N ARG A 200 0.67 30.81 -23.10
CA ARG A 200 1.44 30.95 -21.85
C ARG A 200 0.60 31.32 -20.61
N HIS A 201 -0.39 32.20 -20.75
CA HIS A 201 -1.28 32.57 -19.63
C HIS A 201 -2.18 31.42 -19.19
N VAL A 202 -2.76 30.65 -20.13
CA VAL A 202 -3.51 29.41 -19.83
C VAL A 202 -2.58 28.38 -19.17
N GLY A 203 -1.37 28.21 -19.71
CA GLY A 203 -0.35 27.32 -19.17
C GLY A 203 0.00 27.63 -17.72
N SER A 204 0.32 28.89 -17.42
CA SER A 204 0.60 29.36 -16.06
C SER A 204 -0.56 29.13 -15.10
N ALA A 205 -1.80 29.42 -15.52
CA ALA A 205 -2.98 29.22 -14.68
C ALA A 205 -3.23 27.72 -14.41
N VAL A 206 -3.15 26.86 -15.43
CA VAL A 206 -3.30 25.40 -15.29
C VAL A 206 -2.19 24.81 -14.40
N MET A 207 -0.93 25.25 -14.55
CA MET A 207 0.17 24.80 -13.70
C MET A 207 0.00 25.23 -12.23
N ALA A 208 -0.56 26.42 -11.98
CA ALA A 208 -0.87 26.88 -10.63
C ALA A 208 -1.98 26.04 -9.98
N ALA A 209 -3.13 25.89 -10.65
CA ALA A 209 -4.23 25.06 -10.16
C ALA A 209 -3.85 23.58 -9.98
N ALA A 210 -3.04 23.02 -10.89
CA ALA A 210 -2.51 21.66 -10.75
C ALA A 210 -1.53 21.51 -9.57
N SER A 211 -0.78 22.56 -9.22
CA SER A 211 0.06 22.60 -8.01
C SER A 211 -0.81 22.59 -6.74
N GLU A 212 -1.91 23.35 -6.71
CA GLU A 212 -2.87 23.32 -5.58
C GLU A 212 -3.46 21.91 -5.36
N VAL A 213 -3.72 21.14 -6.43
CA VAL A 213 -4.11 19.72 -6.34
C VAL A 213 -2.96 18.85 -5.81
N ALA A 214 -1.72 19.01 -6.32
CA ALA A 214 -0.56 18.24 -5.88
C ALA A 214 -0.21 18.46 -4.39
N GLU A 215 -0.40 19.68 -3.92
CA GLU A 215 -0.22 20.11 -2.53
C GLU A 215 -1.40 19.68 -1.62
N GLY A 216 -2.49 19.19 -2.20
CA GLY A 216 -3.70 18.72 -1.50
C GLY A 216 -4.64 19.86 -1.05
N ARG A 217 -4.37 21.11 -1.45
CA ARG A 217 -5.19 22.28 -1.07
C ARG A 217 -6.63 22.20 -1.60
N LEU A 218 -6.91 21.34 -2.58
CA LEU A 218 -8.21 21.15 -3.22
C LEU A 218 -8.85 19.76 -2.95
N ALA A 219 -8.43 19.04 -1.90
CA ALA A 219 -8.90 17.67 -1.61
C ALA A 219 -10.45 17.53 -1.51
N ASP A 220 -11.13 18.54 -0.97
CA ASP A 220 -12.60 18.61 -0.84
C ASP A 220 -13.36 18.74 -2.18
N HIS A 221 -12.65 18.71 -3.30
CA HIS A 221 -13.19 18.68 -4.67
C HIS A 221 -12.94 17.33 -5.39
N PHE A 222 -12.48 16.30 -4.66
CA PHE A 222 -12.27 14.94 -5.18
C PHE A 222 -13.12 13.91 -4.42
N PRO A 223 -14.44 13.85 -4.68
CA PRO A 223 -15.40 13.06 -3.89
C PRO A 223 -15.54 11.61 -4.35
N LEU A 224 -14.87 11.19 -5.42
CA LEU A 224 -15.11 9.92 -6.12
C LEU A 224 -14.59 8.68 -5.36
N ALA A 225 -15.28 7.56 -5.59
CA ALA A 225 -14.92 6.25 -5.05
C ALA A 225 -13.82 5.55 -5.87
N ILE A 226 -13.15 4.57 -5.26
CA ILE A 226 -12.29 3.58 -5.94
C ILE A 226 -13.11 2.80 -7.00
N TRP A 227 -14.37 2.50 -6.66
CA TRP A 227 -15.29 1.62 -7.38
C TRP A 227 -16.00 2.30 -8.56
N GLN A 228 -15.21 2.89 -9.46
CA GLN A 228 -15.65 3.66 -10.63
C GLN A 228 -15.27 2.95 -11.97
N THR A 229 -15.09 3.67 -13.09
CA THR A 229 -14.53 3.03 -14.30
C THR A 229 -13.14 2.46 -14.06
N GLY A 230 -12.93 1.25 -14.58
CA GLY A 230 -11.70 0.47 -14.44
C GLY A 230 -10.42 1.10 -15.00
N SER A 231 -10.55 2.05 -15.93
CA SER A 231 -9.45 2.86 -16.46
C SER A 231 -9.03 4.00 -15.53
N GLY A 232 -9.86 4.37 -14.55
CA GLY A 232 -9.71 5.58 -13.75
C GLY A 232 -10.25 6.86 -14.42
N THR A 233 -11.02 6.75 -15.50
CA THR A 233 -11.44 7.89 -16.32
C THR A 233 -12.15 9.00 -15.54
N GLN A 234 -13.04 8.68 -14.60
CA GLN A 234 -13.75 9.75 -13.87
C GLN A 234 -12.85 10.50 -12.89
N THR A 235 -11.82 9.90 -12.30
CA THR A 235 -10.84 10.66 -11.50
C THR A 235 -9.92 11.52 -12.39
N ASN A 236 -9.52 11.03 -13.56
CA ASN A 236 -8.79 11.85 -14.53
C ASN A 236 -9.65 13.08 -14.95
N MET A 237 -10.93 12.86 -15.23
CA MET A 237 -11.86 13.96 -15.57
C MET A 237 -12.18 14.86 -14.38
N ASN A 238 -12.27 14.34 -13.15
CA ASN A 238 -12.42 15.13 -11.94
C ASN A 238 -11.21 16.07 -11.73
N ALA A 239 -9.99 15.58 -11.98
CA ALA A 239 -8.80 16.43 -11.98
C ALA A 239 -8.86 17.49 -13.10
N ASN A 240 -9.23 17.09 -14.32
CA ASN A 240 -9.38 18.03 -15.45
C ASN A 240 -10.41 19.13 -15.16
N GLU A 241 -11.59 18.78 -14.64
CA GLU A 241 -12.67 19.71 -14.30
C GLU A 241 -12.26 20.66 -13.17
N VAL A 242 -11.71 20.15 -12.06
CA VAL A 242 -11.26 20.97 -10.92
C VAL A 242 -10.15 21.94 -11.33
N ILE A 243 -9.14 21.46 -12.06
CA ILE A 243 -8.02 22.27 -12.53
C ILE A 243 -8.47 23.28 -13.59
N ALA A 244 -9.44 22.96 -14.46
CA ALA A 244 -10.00 23.92 -15.41
C ALA A 244 -10.86 24.99 -14.73
N CYS A 245 -11.73 24.63 -13.77
CA CYS A 245 -12.58 25.57 -13.06
C CYS A 245 -11.75 26.57 -12.25
N ARG A 246 -10.81 26.08 -11.45
CA ARG A 246 -9.81 26.90 -10.74
C ARG A 246 -8.88 27.65 -11.70
N ALA A 247 -8.56 27.02 -12.83
CA ALA A 247 -7.95 27.58 -14.04
C ALA A 247 -8.55 28.93 -14.47
N ASN A 248 -9.87 28.92 -14.67
CA ASN A 248 -10.64 30.08 -15.10
C ASN A 248 -10.73 31.15 -14.01
N GLU A 249 -10.94 30.75 -12.75
CA GLU A 249 -10.98 31.67 -11.61
C GLU A 249 -9.67 32.48 -11.47
N LEU A 250 -8.51 31.81 -11.59
CA LEU A 250 -7.18 32.45 -11.57
C LEU A 250 -6.93 33.40 -12.75
N LEU A 251 -7.71 33.28 -13.84
CA LEU A 251 -7.71 34.19 -14.99
C LEU A 251 -8.80 35.28 -14.90
N GLY A 252 -9.56 35.34 -13.80
CA GLY A 252 -10.70 36.26 -13.64
C GLY A 252 -11.94 35.89 -14.46
N VAL A 253 -11.96 34.70 -15.07
CA VAL A 253 -13.10 34.18 -15.84
C VAL A 253 -14.08 33.52 -14.87
N THR A 254 -15.04 34.31 -14.38
CA THR A 254 -16.00 33.87 -13.36
C THR A 254 -17.03 32.90 -13.92
N ALA A 255 -16.73 31.60 -13.85
CA ALA A 255 -17.78 30.63 -13.52
C ALA A 255 -18.33 30.98 -12.12
N ALA A 256 -19.64 30.82 -11.90
CA ALA A 256 -20.31 31.32 -10.70
C ALA A 256 -20.04 30.46 -9.44
N VAL A 257 -18.83 30.55 -8.89
CA VAL A 257 -18.48 30.08 -7.54
C VAL A 257 -18.84 31.20 -6.56
N GLY A 258 -19.79 30.94 -5.66
CA GLY A 258 -20.54 31.97 -4.93
C GLY A 258 -19.80 32.66 -3.77
N GLY A 259 -18.79 33.49 -4.07
CA GLY A 259 -18.13 34.36 -3.09
C GLY A 259 -18.99 35.57 -2.70
N SER A 260 -19.62 35.53 -1.51
CA SER A 260 -20.43 36.65 -1.01
C SER A 260 -19.56 37.82 -0.51
N THR A 261 -19.30 38.80 -1.37
CA THR A 261 -18.74 40.10 -0.98
C THR A 261 -19.85 41.14 -0.83
N ALA A 262 -20.26 41.42 0.41
CA ALA A 262 -21.19 42.50 0.71
C ALA A 262 -20.53 43.87 0.42
N ALA A 263 -20.98 44.55 -0.64
CA ALA A 263 -20.40 45.80 -1.09
C ALA A 263 -20.83 47.00 -0.22
N ASN A 264 -20.04 47.30 0.82
CA ASN A 264 -20.05 48.62 1.46
C ASN A 264 -18.99 49.51 0.80
N GLY A 265 -19.43 50.48 0.00
CA GLY A 265 -18.55 51.55 -0.49
C GLY A 265 -18.15 52.50 0.64
N PRO A 266 -17.08 53.28 0.42
CA PRO A 266 -17.31 54.72 0.33
C PRO A 266 -16.77 55.33 -0.97
N SER A 267 -17.25 56.53 -1.28
CA SER A 267 -16.94 57.30 -2.48
C SER A 267 -15.82 58.33 -2.27
N GLY A 268 -15.12 58.67 -3.35
CA GLY A 268 -14.30 59.88 -3.46
C GLY A 268 -12.78 59.66 -3.44
N GLY A 269 -12.07 60.27 -4.40
CA GLY A 269 -10.61 60.21 -4.48
C GLY A 269 -10.06 60.29 -5.91
N MET A 270 -10.28 61.40 -6.61
CA MET A 270 -9.58 61.66 -7.88
C MET A 270 -8.12 62.07 -7.59
N HIS A 271 -7.14 61.43 -8.22
CA HIS A 271 -5.86 62.09 -8.52
C HIS A 271 -5.21 61.53 -9.79
N SER A 272 -4.52 62.41 -10.51
CA SER A 272 -3.89 62.18 -11.81
C SER A 272 -2.39 62.44 -11.74
N GLY A 273 -1.60 61.79 -12.60
CA GLY A 273 -0.23 62.22 -12.91
C GLY A 273 0.77 61.09 -13.23
N GLY A 274 1.57 61.29 -14.28
CA GLY A 274 2.71 60.44 -14.65
C GLY A 274 2.31 59.14 -15.39
N GLY A 275 2.84 58.82 -16.58
CA GLY A 275 3.86 59.49 -17.39
C GLY A 275 5.25 58.88 -17.17
N GLY A 276 5.54 57.77 -17.86
CA GLY A 276 6.83 57.08 -17.81
C GLY A 276 7.00 56.09 -18.95
N SER A 277 7.68 56.51 -20.01
CA SER A 277 8.02 55.66 -21.16
C SER A 277 9.29 54.85 -20.91
N PHE A 278 9.28 53.55 -21.17
CA PHE A 278 10.50 52.74 -21.28
C PHE A 278 10.49 51.88 -22.54
N THR A 279 11.54 52.03 -23.34
CA THR A 279 11.76 51.33 -24.61
C THR A 279 13.02 50.47 -24.53
N ALA A 280 12.85 49.16 -24.50
CA ALA A 280 13.89 48.16 -24.76
C ALA A 280 13.17 46.90 -25.29
N ALA A 281 13.28 46.60 -26.59
CA ALA A 281 14.41 45.92 -27.24
C ALA A 281 14.22 44.39 -27.20
N ALA A 282 13.84 43.83 -28.35
CA ALA A 282 13.81 42.39 -28.60
C ALA A 282 15.04 41.97 -29.43
N PRO A 283 15.51 40.71 -29.31
CA PRO A 283 16.35 40.06 -30.31
C PRO A 283 15.50 39.17 -31.24
N ASP A 284 15.65 39.34 -32.55
CA ASP A 284 15.04 38.46 -33.54
C ASP A 284 15.70 37.07 -33.57
N VAL A 285 14.90 36.02 -33.74
CA VAL A 285 15.36 34.73 -34.28
C VAL A 285 14.33 34.24 -35.30
N ALA A 286 14.65 34.41 -36.58
CA ALA A 286 13.75 34.04 -37.68
C ALA A 286 13.95 32.58 -38.11
N PHE A 287 12.84 31.87 -38.35
CA PHE A 287 12.79 30.67 -39.19
C PHE A 287 11.54 30.73 -40.07
N ALA A 288 11.72 30.49 -41.38
CA ALA A 288 10.65 30.60 -42.37
C ALA A 288 9.81 29.30 -42.44
N PRO A 289 8.51 29.38 -42.79
CA PRO A 289 7.61 28.22 -42.78
C PRO A 289 7.68 27.38 -44.07
N ALA A 290 7.44 26.08 -43.93
CA ALA A 290 7.03 25.21 -45.03
C ALA A 290 5.52 24.94 -44.92
N ALA A 291 4.78 25.14 -46.02
CA ALA A 291 3.32 24.99 -46.04
C ALA A 291 2.89 23.63 -46.59
N ALA A 292 1.88 23.04 -45.95
CA ALA A 292 1.07 21.95 -46.52
C ALA A 292 -0.39 22.14 -46.07
N ALA A 293 -1.32 22.17 -47.02
CA ALA A 293 -2.74 22.40 -46.75
C ALA A 293 -3.58 21.21 -47.23
N ALA A 294 -4.53 20.76 -46.41
CA ALA A 294 -5.52 19.75 -46.79
C ALA A 294 -6.85 19.97 -46.06
N ALA A 295 -7.85 20.41 -46.84
CA ALA A 295 -9.32 20.24 -46.74
C ALA A 295 -10.05 20.11 -45.39
N ALA A 296 -11.26 20.67 -45.34
CA ALA A 296 -12.21 20.56 -44.21
C ALA A 296 -13.59 20.06 -44.65
N ALA A 297 -14.23 19.25 -43.81
CA ALA A 297 -15.66 18.91 -43.80
C ALA A 297 -15.96 18.12 -42.49
N ALA A 298 -17.13 18.17 -41.86
CA ALA A 298 -18.24 19.12 -41.87
C ALA A 298 -19.08 18.89 -40.59
N GLY A 299 -19.93 19.83 -40.16
CA GLY A 299 -20.83 19.61 -39.02
C GLY A 299 -21.47 20.89 -38.46
N SER A 300 -22.70 21.17 -38.87
CA SER A 300 -23.47 22.34 -38.44
C SER A 300 -24.16 22.13 -37.09
N GLY A 301 -23.75 22.86 -36.05
CA GLY A 301 -24.45 22.95 -34.77
C GLY A 301 -24.91 24.39 -34.49
N SER A 302 -26.19 24.57 -34.15
CA SER A 302 -26.73 25.91 -33.86
C SER A 302 -26.11 26.49 -32.58
N SER A 303 -25.75 27.78 -32.63
CA SER A 303 -25.15 28.51 -31.51
C SER A 303 -25.89 29.83 -31.28
N ASN A 304 -26.38 30.02 -30.05
CA ASN A 304 -27.04 31.25 -29.63
C ASN A 304 -26.02 32.24 -29.07
N GLY A 305 -26.24 33.55 -29.28
CA GLY A 305 -25.44 34.61 -28.68
C GLY A 305 -26.27 35.82 -28.30
N ILE A 306 -25.77 36.61 -27.35
CA ILE A 306 -26.24 37.97 -27.07
C ILE A 306 -25.26 38.93 -27.74
N ILE A 307 -25.77 39.92 -28.46
CA ILE A 307 -24.95 40.89 -29.19
C ILE A 307 -24.57 42.06 -28.28
N ILE A 308 -23.28 42.40 -28.25
CA ILE A 308 -22.80 43.75 -27.89
C ILE A 308 -22.05 44.28 -29.11
N SER A 309 -22.36 45.51 -29.53
CA SER A 309 -21.95 46.05 -30.82
C SER A 309 -20.51 46.59 -30.82
N GLY A 310 -19.65 45.96 -31.62
CA GLY A 310 -18.34 46.47 -32.05
C GLY A 310 -18.16 46.18 -33.54
N SER A 311 -17.55 47.10 -34.29
CA SER A 311 -17.54 47.06 -35.76
C SER A 311 -16.49 46.13 -36.36
N SER A 312 -16.89 45.43 -37.44
CA SER A 312 -16.06 44.75 -38.46
C SER A 312 -15.13 43.60 -38.05
N GLY A 313 -15.34 42.43 -38.67
CA GLY A 313 -14.23 41.57 -39.11
C GLY A 313 -14.03 40.21 -38.41
N THR A 314 -14.85 39.20 -38.77
CA THR A 314 -14.53 37.76 -38.62
C THR A 314 -14.02 37.29 -37.25
N SER A 315 -14.86 37.37 -36.21
CA SER A 315 -14.64 36.61 -34.97
C SER A 315 -15.12 35.16 -35.12
N LYS A 316 -14.24 34.20 -34.79
CA LYS A 316 -14.73 32.91 -34.25
C LYS A 316 -15.35 33.19 -32.87
N PRO A 317 -16.40 32.47 -32.44
CA PRO A 317 -16.84 32.54 -31.06
C PRO A 317 -15.69 32.09 -30.15
N LEU A 318 -15.27 32.97 -29.24
CA LEU A 318 -14.40 32.61 -28.12
C LEU A 318 -15.25 31.84 -27.09
N ASP A 319 -14.64 30.83 -26.49
CA ASP A 319 -15.29 29.95 -25.52
C ASP A 319 -15.71 30.74 -24.26
N ALA A 320 -16.79 30.30 -23.60
CA ALA A 320 -17.26 30.86 -22.33
C ALA A 320 -16.28 30.60 -21.16
N HIS A 321 -15.30 29.72 -21.38
CA HIS A 321 -14.18 29.44 -20.49
C HIS A 321 -12.85 29.65 -21.22
N ALA A 322 -11.90 30.36 -20.61
CA ALA A 322 -10.53 30.46 -21.12
C ALA A 322 -9.73 29.14 -20.95
N VAL A 323 -10.17 28.26 -20.04
CA VAL A 323 -9.60 26.93 -19.81
C VAL A 323 -10.69 25.87 -19.93
N HIS A 324 -10.52 24.94 -20.88
CA HIS A 324 -11.43 23.80 -21.09
C HIS A 324 -10.79 22.50 -20.57
N PRO A 325 -11.49 21.66 -19.77
CA PRO A 325 -10.91 20.48 -19.15
C PRO A 325 -10.30 19.47 -20.13
N ASN A 326 -10.91 19.27 -21.30
CA ASN A 326 -10.39 18.34 -22.30
C ASN A 326 -9.27 18.99 -23.10
N ASP A 327 -9.61 20.05 -23.84
CA ASP A 327 -8.73 20.66 -24.83
C ASP A 327 -7.47 21.27 -24.22
N HIS A 328 -7.51 21.77 -22.97
CA HIS A 328 -6.39 22.48 -22.35
C HIS A 328 -5.73 21.67 -21.23
N VAL A 329 -6.50 21.18 -20.25
CA VAL A 329 -5.92 20.43 -19.10
C VAL A 329 -5.55 19.00 -19.48
N ASN A 330 -6.31 18.37 -20.38
CA ASN A 330 -6.05 17.02 -20.91
C ASN A 330 -5.38 17.05 -22.31
N ARG A 331 -4.72 18.16 -22.71
CA ARG A 331 -4.00 18.25 -23.99
C ARG A 331 -2.85 17.25 -24.06
N GLY A 332 -2.76 16.48 -25.14
CA GLY A 332 -1.74 15.45 -25.36
C GLY A 332 -1.87 14.19 -24.48
N GLN A 333 -3.02 13.98 -23.85
CA GLN A 333 -3.23 12.96 -22.80
C GLN A 333 -4.48 12.10 -23.06
N SER A 334 -4.53 10.95 -22.39
CA SER A 334 -5.72 10.12 -22.22
C SER A 334 -5.92 9.81 -20.73
N SER A 335 -7.12 9.37 -20.34
CA SER A 335 -7.28 8.71 -19.04
C SER A 335 -6.44 7.44 -18.94
N ASN A 336 -6.27 6.75 -20.07
CA ASN A 336 -5.63 5.44 -20.12
C ASN A 336 -4.14 5.51 -19.79
N ASP A 337 -3.42 6.56 -20.22
CA ASP A 337 -2.00 6.77 -19.90
C ASP A 337 -1.78 7.66 -18.67
N THR A 338 -2.64 8.66 -18.44
CA THR A 338 -2.50 9.59 -17.30
C THR A 338 -2.80 8.94 -15.96
N PHE A 339 -3.84 8.10 -15.86
CA PHE A 339 -4.21 7.47 -14.59
C PHE A 339 -3.15 6.46 -14.08
N PRO A 340 -2.64 5.49 -14.87
CA PRO A 340 -1.56 4.62 -14.39
C PRO A 340 -0.25 5.39 -14.15
N THR A 341 0.05 6.43 -14.93
CA THR A 341 1.18 7.33 -14.62
C THR A 341 1.04 7.93 -13.22
N ALA A 342 -0.15 8.39 -12.83
CA ALA A 342 -0.39 8.88 -11.48
C ALA A 342 -0.35 7.77 -10.41
N VAL A 343 -0.79 6.55 -10.70
CA VAL A 343 -0.63 5.39 -9.79
C VAL A 343 0.85 5.08 -9.56
N HIS A 344 1.65 5.01 -10.63
CA HIS A 344 3.09 4.77 -10.55
C HIS A 344 3.80 5.86 -9.74
N VAL A 345 3.49 7.15 -10.01
CA VAL A 345 4.04 8.29 -9.26
C VAL A 345 3.64 8.23 -7.79
N ALA A 346 2.36 8.00 -7.47
CA ALA A 346 1.88 7.93 -6.08
C ALA A 346 2.54 6.77 -5.30
N VAL A 347 2.62 5.59 -5.91
CA VAL A 347 3.18 4.39 -5.26
C VAL A 347 4.69 4.53 -5.09
N ALA A 348 5.44 4.99 -6.09
CA ALA A 348 6.88 5.23 -5.96
C ALA A 348 7.20 6.26 -4.87
N LEU A 349 6.46 7.38 -4.82
CA LEU A 349 6.59 8.39 -3.77
C LEU A 349 6.27 7.85 -2.37
N ALA A 350 5.23 7.00 -2.23
CA ALA A 350 4.87 6.40 -0.94
C ALA A 350 5.92 5.37 -0.47
N VAL A 351 6.50 4.59 -1.40
CA VAL A 351 7.57 3.63 -1.08
C VAL A 351 8.84 4.37 -0.63
N ASP A 352 9.30 5.34 -1.43
CA ASP A 352 10.51 6.12 -1.16
C ASP A 352 10.42 6.96 0.12
N ARG A 353 9.34 7.74 0.27
CA ARG A 353 9.25 8.76 1.32
C ARG A 353 8.67 8.26 2.64
N HIS A 354 7.99 7.11 2.64
CA HIS A 354 7.37 6.57 3.86
C HIS A 354 7.83 5.15 4.21
N LEU A 355 7.71 4.18 3.29
CA LEU A 355 8.00 2.77 3.60
C LEU A 355 9.48 2.50 3.84
N LEU A 356 10.37 2.84 2.90
CA LEU A 356 11.80 2.55 3.03
C LEU A 356 12.43 3.22 4.27
N PRO A 357 12.11 4.49 4.63
CA PRO A 357 12.58 5.11 5.87
C PRO A 357 12.06 4.43 7.13
N SER A 358 10.80 3.99 7.17
CA SER A 358 10.22 3.30 8.34
C SER A 358 10.76 1.88 8.51
N LEU A 359 10.99 1.15 7.42
CA LEU A 359 11.71 -0.13 7.45
C LEU A 359 13.17 0.05 7.88
N GLY A 360 13.86 1.09 7.40
CA GLY A 360 15.23 1.41 7.83
C GLY A 360 15.33 1.68 9.33
N ARG A 361 14.39 2.45 9.92
CA ARG A 361 14.31 2.66 11.38
C ARG A 361 14.02 1.38 12.17
N LEU A 362 13.33 0.39 11.58
CA LEU A 362 13.13 -0.92 12.19
C LEU A 362 14.38 -1.80 12.07
N GLN A 363 14.99 -1.87 10.89
CA GLN A 363 16.17 -2.68 10.60
C GLN A 363 17.35 -2.30 11.52
N VAL A 364 17.67 -1.01 11.61
CA VAL A 364 18.78 -0.50 12.45
C VAL A 364 18.53 -0.80 13.92
N ARG A 365 17.27 -0.72 14.39
CA ARG A 365 16.92 -0.97 15.79
C ARG A 365 16.91 -2.47 16.15
N LEU A 366 16.55 -3.34 15.21
CA LEU A 366 16.71 -4.80 15.35
C LEU A 366 18.19 -5.19 15.37
N ALA A 367 19.03 -4.57 14.52
CA ALA A 367 20.47 -4.78 14.52
C ALA A 367 21.12 -4.34 15.85
N ALA A 368 20.77 -3.15 16.36
CA ALA A 368 21.24 -2.68 17.67
C ALA A 368 20.82 -3.62 18.82
N LYS A 369 19.61 -4.21 18.76
CA LYS A 369 19.18 -5.25 19.73
C LYS A 369 19.94 -6.57 19.55
N ALA A 370 20.34 -6.92 18.34
CA ALA A 370 21.21 -8.08 18.11
C ALA A 370 22.59 -7.91 18.76
N GLU A 371 23.15 -6.69 18.73
CA GLU A 371 24.39 -6.34 19.43
C GLU A 371 24.20 -6.34 20.96
N GLU A 372 23.17 -5.65 21.48
CA GLU A 372 22.82 -5.60 22.91
C GLU A 372 22.62 -6.99 23.54
N PHE A 373 22.02 -7.91 22.77
CA PHE A 373 21.73 -9.27 23.19
C PHE A 373 22.81 -10.29 22.80
N GLY A 374 23.91 -9.85 22.17
CA GLY A 374 24.98 -10.72 21.66
C GLY A 374 25.61 -11.63 22.71
N GLY A 375 25.72 -11.15 23.95
CA GLY A 375 26.25 -11.92 25.09
C GLY A 375 25.21 -12.69 25.91
N ILE A 376 23.97 -12.83 25.44
CA ILE A 376 22.90 -13.55 26.16
C ILE A 376 22.70 -14.92 25.52
N ILE A 377 23.25 -15.98 26.12
CA ILE A 377 23.00 -17.36 25.69
C ILE A 377 21.59 -17.78 26.09
N LYS A 378 20.82 -18.32 25.15
CA LYS A 378 19.47 -18.86 25.32
C LYS A 378 19.38 -20.26 24.72
N ILE A 379 18.29 -20.97 25.02
CA ILE A 379 18.00 -22.23 24.33
C ILE A 379 17.35 -21.97 22.97
N GLY A 380 17.82 -22.63 21.92
CA GLY A 380 17.15 -22.65 20.63
C GLY A 380 15.88 -23.50 20.71
N ARG A 381 14.92 -23.25 19.81
CA ARG A 381 13.74 -24.11 19.67
C ARG A 381 13.43 -24.41 18.21
N THR A 382 13.18 -25.68 17.91
CA THR A 382 12.71 -26.14 16.59
C THR A 382 11.50 -27.03 16.80
N HIS A 383 10.50 -26.97 15.93
CA HIS A 383 9.25 -27.73 16.12
C HIS A 383 8.57 -27.46 17.49
N THR A 384 8.76 -26.22 18.00
CA THR A 384 8.47 -25.75 19.37
C THR A 384 9.08 -26.55 20.53
N GLN A 385 9.90 -27.57 20.26
CA GLN A 385 10.71 -28.28 21.25
C GLN A 385 12.02 -27.54 21.51
N ASP A 386 12.64 -27.78 22.66
CA ASP A 386 14.01 -27.34 22.93
C ASP A 386 15.01 -27.94 21.92
N ALA A 387 16.07 -27.19 21.63
CA ALA A 387 17.18 -27.54 20.75
C ALA A 387 18.51 -27.09 21.38
N THR A 388 19.60 -27.06 20.60
CA THR A 388 20.91 -26.58 21.10
C THR A 388 20.90 -25.08 21.47
N PRO A 389 21.85 -24.60 22.29
CA PRO A 389 22.00 -23.17 22.58
C PRO A 389 22.29 -22.31 21.35
N LEU A 390 21.91 -21.02 21.44
CA LEU A 390 22.38 -19.92 20.60
C LEU A 390 22.36 -18.63 21.43
N THR A 391 22.88 -17.51 20.92
CA THR A 391 22.67 -16.21 21.58
C THR A 391 21.37 -15.55 21.12
N LEU A 392 20.72 -14.81 22.02
CA LEU A 392 19.57 -13.97 21.69
C LEU A 392 19.95 -12.91 20.63
N GLY A 393 21.23 -12.50 20.59
CA GLY A 393 21.78 -11.69 19.51
C GLY A 393 21.83 -12.40 18.14
N GLN A 394 22.18 -13.70 18.09
CA GLN A 394 22.09 -14.52 16.87
C GLN A 394 20.64 -14.68 16.39
N GLU A 395 19.67 -14.78 17.33
CA GLU A 395 18.24 -14.81 16.99
C GLU A 395 17.76 -13.46 16.40
N PHE A 396 18.15 -12.34 17.02
CA PHE A 396 17.78 -10.99 16.58
C PHE A 396 18.49 -10.55 15.29
N SER A 397 19.70 -11.02 15.01
CA SER A 397 20.37 -10.74 13.73
C SER A 397 19.62 -11.38 12.55
N GLY A 398 18.97 -12.52 12.77
CA GLY A 398 18.02 -13.12 11.83
C GLY A 398 16.85 -12.18 11.50
N TYR A 399 16.25 -11.53 12.50
CA TYR A 399 15.18 -10.55 12.28
C TYR A 399 15.67 -9.31 11.53
N ALA A 400 16.84 -8.79 11.89
CA ALA A 400 17.45 -7.65 11.19
C ALA A 400 17.75 -7.97 9.72
N ALA A 401 18.27 -9.17 9.43
CA ALA A 401 18.48 -9.65 8.07
C ALA A 401 17.17 -9.84 7.29
N GLN A 402 16.11 -10.38 7.93
CA GLN A 402 14.80 -10.51 7.30
C GLN A 402 14.20 -9.15 6.86
N VAL A 403 14.34 -8.10 7.67
CA VAL A 403 13.90 -6.74 7.28
C VAL A 403 14.81 -6.14 6.21
N GLN A 404 16.13 -6.35 6.30
CA GLN A 404 17.10 -5.87 5.30
C GLN A 404 16.84 -6.46 3.90
N TYR A 405 16.70 -7.80 3.80
CA TYR A 405 16.33 -8.44 2.54
C TYR A 405 14.90 -8.08 2.07
N GLY A 406 14.04 -7.58 2.97
CA GLY A 406 12.74 -7.01 2.61
C GLY A 406 12.87 -5.65 1.92
N ILE A 407 13.70 -4.75 2.48
CA ILE A 407 14.07 -3.46 1.88
C ILE A 407 14.65 -3.67 0.48
N GLU A 408 15.60 -4.59 0.33
CA GLU A 408 16.26 -4.87 -0.95
C GLU A 408 15.29 -5.34 -2.04
N ARG A 409 14.34 -6.24 -1.72
CA ARG A 409 13.32 -6.69 -2.70
C ARG A 409 12.40 -5.56 -3.14
N VAL A 410 12.01 -4.67 -2.22
CA VAL A 410 11.20 -3.49 -2.56
C VAL A 410 12.00 -2.52 -3.45
N GLN A 411 13.28 -2.31 -3.16
CA GLN A 411 14.18 -1.50 -4.00
C GLN A 411 14.42 -2.13 -5.39
N GLN A 412 14.50 -3.46 -5.50
CA GLN A 412 14.63 -4.19 -6.76
C GLN A 412 13.38 -4.10 -7.65
N ALA A 413 12.19 -3.90 -7.07
CA ALA A 413 10.95 -3.72 -7.82
C ALA A 413 10.75 -2.26 -8.34
N LEU A 414 11.30 -1.26 -7.65
CA LEU A 414 11.10 0.17 -8.00
C LEU A 414 11.45 0.54 -9.46
N PRO A 415 12.51 0.04 -10.11
CA PRO A 415 12.83 0.38 -11.51
C PRO A 415 11.73 0.07 -12.53
N ALA A 416 10.82 -0.86 -12.24
CA ALA A 416 9.64 -1.10 -13.08
C ALA A 416 8.49 -0.11 -12.77
N VAL A 417 8.35 0.30 -11.51
CA VAL A 417 7.34 1.28 -11.08
C VAL A 417 7.69 2.70 -11.55
N LEU A 418 8.98 3.02 -11.69
CA LEU A 418 9.47 4.32 -12.19
C LEU A 418 9.28 4.52 -13.71
N GLN A 419 8.82 3.50 -14.44
CA GLN A 419 8.48 3.59 -15.86
C GLN A 419 7.03 4.08 -16.02
N LEU A 420 6.83 5.13 -16.82
CA LEU A 420 5.55 5.83 -16.93
C LEU A 420 4.85 5.60 -18.27
N ALA A 421 3.55 5.30 -18.22
CA ALA A 421 2.70 5.07 -19.40
C ALA A 421 2.46 6.33 -20.25
N GLN A 422 2.66 7.52 -19.67
CA GLN A 422 2.43 8.83 -20.27
C GLN A 422 2.93 8.93 -21.73
N GLY A 423 2.08 9.46 -22.60
CA GLY A 423 2.34 9.58 -24.03
C GLY A 423 1.97 8.35 -24.85
N GLY A 424 1.52 7.26 -24.22
CA GLY A 424 0.82 6.17 -24.93
C GLY A 424 -0.58 6.56 -25.41
N THR A 425 -1.15 7.62 -24.84
CA THR A 425 -2.50 8.15 -25.10
C THR A 425 -3.59 7.07 -25.03
N ALA A 426 -4.33 6.82 -26.12
CA ALA A 426 -5.52 5.97 -26.09
C ALA A 426 -5.20 4.47 -25.93
N VAL A 427 -4.24 3.97 -26.69
CA VAL A 427 -3.97 2.53 -26.91
C VAL A 427 -2.47 2.18 -27.04
N GLY A 428 -1.58 3.12 -26.73
CA GLY A 428 -0.12 2.93 -26.76
C GLY A 428 0.58 3.59 -27.94
N THR A 429 -0.17 4.00 -28.97
CA THR A 429 0.38 4.56 -30.23
C THR A 429 0.83 6.02 -30.16
N GLY A 430 0.47 6.76 -29.11
CA GLY A 430 0.76 8.20 -29.02
C GLY A 430 -0.05 9.09 -29.97
N LEU A 431 -1.16 8.58 -30.52
CA LEU A 431 -2.08 9.38 -31.33
C LEU A 431 -2.58 10.60 -30.52
N ASN A 432 -2.62 11.77 -31.17
CA ASN A 432 -2.97 13.08 -30.59
C ASN A 432 -2.01 13.59 -29.48
N THR A 433 -0.77 13.09 -29.42
CA THR A 433 0.35 13.80 -28.76
C THR A 433 1.54 13.97 -29.72
N PHE A 434 2.66 14.51 -29.25
CA PHE A 434 3.84 14.81 -30.07
C PHE A 434 5.11 14.06 -29.60
N GLN A 435 6.05 13.84 -30.51
CA GLN A 435 7.34 13.19 -30.21
C GLN A 435 8.13 14.00 -29.17
N GLY A 436 8.64 13.36 -28.13
CA GLY A 436 9.30 14.03 -27.00
C GLY A 436 8.37 14.42 -25.84
N PHE A 437 7.04 14.37 -26.00
CA PHE A 437 6.10 14.67 -24.91
C PHE A 437 6.24 13.71 -23.73
N ALA A 438 6.40 12.41 -24.02
CA ALA A 438 6.45 11.34 -23.03
C ALA A 438 7.73 11.43 -22.18
N GLU A 439 8.85 11.74 -22.83
CA GLU A 439 10.18 11.94 -22.27
C GLU A 439 10.22 13.24 -21.44
N ALA A 440 9.67 14.33 -21.97
CA ALA A 440 9.64 15.62 -21.29
C ALA A 440 8.76 15.61 -20.03
N VAL A 441 7.59 14.96 -20.06
CA VAL A 441 6.75 14.82 -18.85
C VAL A 441 7.43 13.94 -17.79
N ALA A 442 8.09 12.85 -18.19
CA ALA A 442 8.88 12.04 -17.27
C ALA A 442 10.05 12.84 -16.65
N ALA A 443 10.77 13.64 -17.45
CA ALA A 443 11.86 14.49 -16.98
C ALA A 443 11.39 15.58 -16.00
N VAL A 444 10.23 16.22 -16.26
CA VAL A 444 9.61 17.17 -15.32
C VAL A 444 9.21 16.48 -14.02
N LEU A 445 8.54 15.33 -14.08
CA LEU A 445 8.18 14.56 -12.89
C LEU A 445 9.42 14.12 -12.11
N ALA A 446 10.51 13.72 -12.78
CA ALA A 446 11.75 13.35 -12.14
C ALA A 446 12.42 14.54 -11.41
N ARG A 447 12.54 15.68 -12.09
CA ARG A 447 13.03 16.96 -11.53
C ARG A 447 12.23 17.37 -10.29
N ASP A 448 10.91 17.29 -10.36
CA ASP A 448 10.00 17.82 -9.34
C ASP A 448 9.85 16.89 -8.12
N THR A 449 10.14 15.59 -8.27
CA THR A 449 10.01 14.59 -7.20
C THR A 449 11.35 14.14 -6.59
N GLY A 450 12.45 14.28 -7.34
CA GLY A 450 13.76 13.72 -6.99
C GLY A 450 13.92 12.23 -7.32
N LEU A 451 12.89 11.57 -7.87
CA LEU A 451 12.94 10.16 -8.28
C LEU A 451 13.26 10.05 -9.77
N PRO A 452 14.05 9.06 -10.23
CA PRO A 452 14.41 8.91 -11.64
C PRO A 452 13.27 8.28 -12.46
N PHE A 453 12.15 9.00 -12.59
CA PHE A 453 11.07 8.64 -13.49
C PHE A 453 11.52 8.68 -14.95
N VAL A 454 11.13 7.67 -15.71
CA VAL A 454 11.41 7.55 -17.15
C VAL A 454 10.14 7.17 -17.90
N THR A 455 10.08 7.45 -19.19
CA THR A 455 8.97 6.97 -20.02
C THR A 455 9.09 5.46 -20.22
N ALA A 456 7.97 4.73 -20.19
CA ALA A 456 7.97 3.28 -20.38
C ALA A 456 8.43 2.91 -21.81
N PRO A 457 9.34 1.94 -21.99
CA PRO A 457 9.90 1.59 -23.30
C PRO A 457 8.86 0.92 -24.22
N ASN A 458 7.84 0.28 -23.65
CA ASN A 458 6.70 -0.24 -24.38
C ASN A 458 5.42 0.38 -23.79
N LYS A 459 4.71 1.17 -24.60
CA LYS A 459 3.45 1.83 -24.21
C LYS A 459 2.22 0.93 -24.30
N PHE A 460 2.30 -0.20 -24.98
CA PHE A 460 1.22 -1.18 -25.03
C PHE A 460 1.17 -1.98 -23.73
N GLU A 461 2.33 -2.46 -23.23
CA GLU A 461 2.44 -3.12 -21.92
C GLU A 461 1.95 -2.20 -20.79
N ALA A 462 2.46 -0.97 -20.71
CA ALA A 462 2.12 -0.02 -19.64
C ALA A 462 0.63 0.43 -19.59
N LEU A 463 -0.18 0.01 -20.56
CA LEU A 463 -1.63 0.23 -20.63
C LEU A 463 -2.41 -1.08 -20.46
N ALA A 464 -2.01 -2.13 -21.18
CA ALA A 464 -2.65 -3.45 -21.22
C ALA A 464 -2.38 -4.32 -19.99
N ALA A 465 -1.20 -4.15 -19.37
CA ALA A 465 -0.70 -4.87 -18.21
C ALA A 465 -0.29 -3.89 -17.11
N HIS A 466 0.17 -4.42 -15.97
CA HIS A 466 0.67 -3.64 -14.82
C HIS A 466 1.72 -4.43 -14.02
N ASP A 467 2.62 -5.12 -14.74
CA ASP A 467 3.41 -6.20 -14.14
C ASP A 467 4.45 -5.68 -13.14
N GLY A 468 4.97 -4.46 -13.35
CA GLY A 468 5.79 -3.77 -12.36
C GLY A 468 5.09 -3.49 -11.03
N LEU A 469 3.77 -3.21 -11.06
CA LEU A 469 2.94 -3.02 -9.86
C LEU A 469 2.61 -4.35 -9.18
N VAL A 470 2.37 -5.43 -9.95
CA VAL A 470 2.18 -6.79 -9.42
C VAL A 470 3.47 -7.30 -8.79
N HIS A 471 4.63 -7.07 -9.41
CA HIS A 471 5.94 -7.45 -8.87
C HIS A 471 6.25 -6.71 -7.55
N LEU A 472 6.01 -5.40 -7.47
CA LEU A 472 6.10 -4.66 -6.21
C LEU A 472 5.14 -5.27 -5.15
N SER A 473 3.91 -5.62 -5.52
CA SER A 473 2.97 -6.28 -4.63
C SER A 473 3.53 -7.60 -4.06
N GLY A 474 4.20 -8.40 -4.90
CA GLY A 474 4.91 -9.61 -4.48
C GLY A 474 6.03 -9.33 -3.47
N ALA A 475 6.85 -8.30 -3.70
CA ALA A 475 7.90 -7.89 -2.75
C ALA A 475 7.32 -7.46 -1.39
N LEU A 476 6.22 -6.67 -1.40
CA LEU A 476 5.50 -6.27 -0.19
C LEU A 476 4.87 -7.48 0.54
N ASN A 477 4.41 -8.49 -0.19
CA ASN A 477 3.90 -9.74 0.36
C ASN A 477 5.02 -10.55 1.05
N THR A 478 6.19 -10.71 0.44
CA THR A 478 7.37 -11.37 1.07
C THR A 478 7.83 -10.64 2.33
N LEU A 479 7.80 -9.30 2.32
CA LEU A 479 8.06 -8.48 3.50
C LEU A 479 7.02 -8.71 4.61
N ALA A 480 5.72 -8.75 4.28
CA ALA A 480 4.66 -9.05 5.24
C ALA A 480 4.79 -10.45 5.86
N VAL A 481 5.14 -11.48 5.08
CA VAL A 481 5.44 -12.83 5.60
C VAL A 481 6.62 -12.81 6.57
N SER A 482 7.65 -12.01 6.27
CA SER A 482 8.84 -11.88 7.12
C SER A 482 8.52 -11.17 8.44
N LEU A 483 7.82 -10.03 8.39
CA LEU A 483 7.39 -9.28 9.58
C LEU A 483 6.39 -10.07 10.45
N MET A 484 5.52 -10.87 9.84
CA MET A 484 4.64 -11.81 10.55
C MET A 484 5.43 -12.78 11.43
N LYS A 485 6.55 -13.32 10.92
CA LYS A 485 7.44 -14.22 11.67
C LYS A 485 8.10 -13.49 12.85
N VAL A 486 8.72 -12.33 12.61
CA VAL A 486 9.36 -11.51 13.65
C VAL A 486 8.38 -11.18 14.77
N GLY A 487 7.15 -10.77 14.44
CA GLY A 487 6.10 -10.54 15.42
C GLY A 487 5.71 -11.80 16.20
N ASN A 488 5.49 -12.92 15.51
CA ASN A 488 5.11 -14.20 16.13
C ASN A 488 6.12 -14.70 17.16
N ASP A 489 7.41 -14.67 16.83
CA ASP A 489 8.47 -15.03 17.77
C ASP A 489 8.44 -14.12 19.01
N VAL A 490 8.40 -12.79 18.81
CA VAL A 490 8.42 -11.80 19.92
C VAL A 490 7.27 -12.01 20.91
N ARG A 491 6.05 -12.36 20.46
CA ARG A 491 4.94 -12.68 21.40
C ARG A 491 5.06 -14.04 22.08
N LEU A 492 5.73 -15.03 21.46
CA LEU A 492 5.99 -16.32 22.09
C LEU A 492 7.09 -16.18 23.16
N LEU A 493 8.19 -15.53 22.83
CA LEU A 493 9.29 -15.24 23.76
C LEU A 493 8.83 -14.33 24.92
N GLY A 494 7.96 -13.36 24.65
CA GLY A 494 7.30 -12.51 25.65
C GLY A 494 6.08 -13.11 26.34
N SER A 495 5.78 -14.40 26.15
CA SER A 495 4.62 -15.05 26.80
C SER A 495 4.86 -15.27 28.30
N GLY A 496 3.94 -14.83 29.16
CA GLY A 496 4.15 -14.86 30.61
C GLY A 496 3.07 -14.11 31.40
N PRO A 497 3.40 -13.52 32.57
CA PRO A 497 4.74 -13.43 33.18
C PRO A 497 5.16 -14.69 33.97
N ARG A 498 4.26 -15.66 34.19
CA ARG A 498 4.56 -16.88 35.00
C ARG A 498 4.33 -18.20 34.28
N CYS A 499 3.39 -18.25 33.33
CA CYS A 499 2.91 -19.50 32.71
C CYS A 499 3.26 -19.57 31.21
N GLY A 500 4.42 -19.04 30.82
CA GLY A 500 4.91 -19.01 29.44
C GLY A 500 6.45 -19.05 29.39
N LEU A 501 7.03 -18.76 28.23
CA LEU A 501 8.48 -18.74 28.07
C LEU A 501 9.13 -17.65 28.94
N GLY A 502 8.66 -16.41 28.82
CA GLY A 502 9.14 -15.28 29.62
C GLY A 502 10.59 -14.87 29.33
N GLU A 503 11.11 -15.13 28.12
CA GLU A 503 12.48 -14.76 27.75
C GLU A 503 12.62 -13.27 27.43
N LEU A 504 11.54 -12.63 26.96
CA LEU A 504 11.50 -11.19 26.69
C LEU A 504 10.51 -10.48 27.62
N VAL A 505 10.90 -9.29 28.08
CA VAL A 505 10.04 -8.35 28.79
C VAL A 505 9.60 -7.26 27.80
N LEU A 506 8.32 -7.27 27.46
CA LEU A 506 7.73 -6.35 26.47
C LEU A 506 7.29 -5.02 27.13
N PRO A 507 7.42 -3.87 26.45
CA PRO A 507 6.93 -2.59 26.99
C PRO A 507 5.43 -2.57 27.29
N ALA A 508 5.07 -2.14 28.49
CA ALA A 508 3.69 -1.97 28.93
C ALA A 508 3.13 -0.61 28.49
N ASN A 509 2.71 -0.51 27.24
CA ASN A 509 2.13 0.73 26.68
C ASN A 509 0.68 0.97 27.13
N GLU A 510 -0.13 -0.07 27.28
CA GLU A 510 -1.56 0.01 27.63
C GLU A 510 -1.96 -1.03 28.70
N PRO A 511 -3.04 -0.80 29.48
CA PRO A 511 -3.65 -1.84 30.32
C PRO A 511 -4.23 -2.98 29.46
N GLY A 512 -3.70 -4.19 29.61
CA GLY A 512 -4.03 -5.34 28.75
C GLY A 512 -5.35 -6.07 29.06
N SER A 513 -6.14 -5.61 30.02
CA SER A 513 -7.46 -6.17 30.32
C SER A 513 -8.35 -5.21 31.10
N SER A 514 -9.65 -5.24 30.80
CA SER A 514 -10.72 -4.58 31.57
C SER A 514 -11.13 -5.33 32.84
N ILE A 515 -10.72 -6.60 33.01
CA ILE A 515 -11.16 -7.48 34.12
C ILE A 515 -10.00 -8.18 34.85
N MET A 516 -8.77 -8.17 34.30
CA MET A 516 -7.57 -8.70 34.95
C MET A 516 -6.56 -7.57 35.23
N PRO A 517 -6.61 -6.93 36.43
CA PRO A 517 -5.66 -5.89 36.81
C PRO A 517 -4.21 -6.36 36.69
N GLY A 518 -3.34 -5.48 36.18
CA GLY A 518 -1.92 -5.77 35.98
C GLY A 518 -1.57 -6.67 34.79
N LYS A 519 -2.56 -7.18 34.03
CA LYS A 519 -2.27 -7.86 32.75
C LYS A 519 -1.79 -6.86 31.70
N VAL A 520 -0.76 -7.23 30.95
CA VAL A 520 -0.24 -6.53 29.77
C VAL A 520 -0.27 -7.51 28.58
N ASN A 521 -0.58 -7.02 27.38
CA ASN A 521 -0.65 -7.82 26.14
C ASN A 521 0.41 -7.37 25.14
N PRO A 522 0.83 -8.23 24.19
CA PRO A 522 1.73 -7.85 23.09
C PRO A 522 0.98 -7.05 21.99
N THR A 523 0.30 -5.97 22.34
CA THR A 523 -0.60 -5.17 21.47
C THR A 523 0.06 -4.73 20.16
N GLN A 524 1.33 -4.34 20.20
CA GLN A 524 2.09 -3.93 19.01
C GLN A 524 2.41 -5.12 18.06
N VAL A 525 2.53 -6.35 18.58
CA VAL A 525 2.61 -7.57 17.74
C VAL A 525 1.25 -7.89 17.12
N GLU A 526 0.18 -7.76 17.90
CA GLU A 526 -1.19 -8.00 17.44
C GLU A 526 -1.53 -7.06 16.27
N ALA A 527 -1.22 -5.77 16.40
CA ALA A 527 -1.35 -4.78 15.32
C ALA A 527 -0.48 -5.12 14.08
N LEU A 528 0.82 -5.38 14.26
CA LEU A 528 1.73 -5.74 13.17
C LEU A 528 1.24 -6.97 12.40
N THR A 529 0.80 -8.01 13.10
CA THR A 529 0.39 -9.27 12.46
C THR A 529 -0.97 -9.19 11.78
N MET A 530 -1.92 -8.39 12.30
CA MET A 530 -3.14 -8.04 11.56
C MET A 530 -2.83 -7.25 10.27
N VAL A 531 -1.89 -6.30 10.32
CA VAL A 531 -1.42 -5.57 9.13
C VAL A 531 -0.81 -6.53 8.10
N CYS A 532 0.06 -7.45 8.52
CA CYS A 532 0.67 -8.42 7.62
C CYS A 532 -0.37 -9.29 6.90
N ALA A 533 -1.41 -9.75 7.61
CA ALA A 533 -2.53 -10.48 6.99
C ALA A 533 -3.33 -9.62 5.99
N GLN A 534 -3.60 -8.35 6.31
CA GLN A 534 -4.29 -7.43 5.40
C GLN A 534 -3.47 -7.16 4.12
N VAL A 535 -2.14 -7.08 4.23
CA VAL A 535 -1.24 -6.91 3.08
C VAL A 535 -1.24 -8.15 2.17
N MET A 536 -1.25 -9.36 2.74
CA MET A 536 -1.39 -10.61 1.97
C MET A 536 -2.72 -10.65 1.22
N GLY A 537 -3.83 -10.25 1.85
CA GLY A 537 -5.14 -10.13 1.19
C GLY A 537 -5.17 -9.08 0.09
N ASN A 538 -4.54 -7.92 0.31
CA ASN A 538 -4.35 -6.88 -0.71
C ASN A 538 -3.52 -7.40 -1.89
N HIS A 539 -2.48 -8.22 -1.63
CA HIS A 539 -1.66 -8.82 -2.69
C HIS A 539 -2.47 -9.75 -3.58
N THR A 540 -3.31 -10.63 -3.02
CA THR A 540 -4.24 -11.45 -3.81
C THR A 540 -5.15 -10.60 -4.69
N ALA A 541 -5.69 -9.49 -4.16
CA ALA A 541 -6.51 -8.57 -4.94
C ALA A 541 -5.73 -7.88 -6.09
N VAL A 542 -4.48 -7.48 -5.86
CA VAL A 542 -3.61 -6.89 -6.90
C VAL A 542 -3.25 -7.91 -7.98
N THR A 543 -2.97 -9.17 -7.60
CA THR A 543 -2.66 -10.25 -8.54
C THR A 543 -3.87 -10.59 -9.44
N VAL A 544 -5.07 -10.70 -8.88
CA VAL A 544 -6.31 -10.91 -9.65
C VAL A 544 -6.61 -9.70 -10.54
N ALA A 545 -6.41 -8.48 -10.04
CA ALA A 545 -6.59 -7.25 -10.80
C ALA A 545 -5.60 -7.13 -11.98
N GLY A 546 -4.33 -7.48 -11.79
CA GLY A 546 -3.32 -7.50 -12.85
C GLY A 546 -3.66 -8.49 -13.96
N ALA A 547 -4.12 -9.69 -13.59
CA ALA A 547 -4.61 -10.70 -14.53
C ALA A 547 -5.90 -10.31 -15.28
N GLY A 548 -6.59 -9.23 -14.88
CA GLY A 548 -7.80 -8.71 -15.53
C GLY A 548 -7.57 -7.90 -16.82
N GLY A 549 -6.38 -7.99 -17.43
CA GLY A 549 -6.03 -7.31 -18.67
C GLY A 549 -6.85 -7.82 -19.88
N HIS A 550 -7.37 -6.90 -20.70
CA HIS A 550 -8.11 -7.24 -21.92
C HIS A 550 -7.67 -6.32 -23.08
N PHE A 551 -7.11 -6.91 -24.13
CA PHE A 551 -6.54 -6.19 -25.29
C PHE A 551 -5.61 -5.04 -24.83
N GLU A 552 -5.76 -3.83 -25.35
CA GLU A 552 -4.85 -2.70 -25.09
C GLU A 552 -5.04 -2.04 -23.70
N LEU A 553 -5.91 -2.54 -22.81
CA LEU A 553 -6.17 -1.89 -21.52
C LEU A 553 -6.54 -2.84 -20.37
N ASN A 554 -5.73 -2.86 -19.30
CA ASN A 554 -6.17 -3.38 -18.01
C ASN A 554 -7.19 -2.41 -17.35
N THR A 555 -8.36 -2.92 -16.98
CA THR A 555 -9.48 -2.14 -16.42
C THR A 555 -9.71 -2.41 -14.92
N TYR A 556 -8.65 -2.63 -14.15
CA TYR A 556 -8.69 -2.72 -12.69
C TYR A 556 -7.77 -1.70 -12.00
N LYS A 557 -7.34 -0.66 -12.73
CA LYS A 557 -6.31 0.31 -12.28
C LYS A 557 -6.63 0.97 -10.92
N PRO A 558 -7.87 1.42 -10.62
CA PRO A 558 -8.23 1.96 -9.31
C PRO A 558 -8.01 0.99 -8.14
N LEU A 559 -8.39 -0.28 -8.31
CA LEU A 559 -8.23 -1.33 -7.29
C LEU A 559 -6.74 -1.59 -7.01
N MET A 560 -5.93 -1.70 -8.07
CA MET A 560 -4.48 -1.91 -7.92
C MET A 560 -3.82 -0.74 -7.18
N GLY A 561 -4.11 0.50 -7.59
CA GLY A 561 -3.56 1.69 -6.96
C GLY A 561 -3.96 1.83 -5.49
N ALA A 562 -5.23 1.61 -5.16
CA ALA A 562 -5.73 1.70 -3.79
C ALA A 562 -5.16 0.58 -2.90
N ALA A 563 -5.12 -0.67 -3.38
CA ALA A 563 -4.57 -1.79 -2.62
C ALA A 563 -3.07 -1.65 -2.37
N LEU A 564 -2.30 -1.16 -3.36
CA LEU A 564 -0.87 -0.89 -3.19
C LEU A 564 -0.59 0.27 -2.23
N LEU A 565 -1.24 1.42 -2.41
CA LEU A 565 -1.07 2.58 -1.51
C LEU A 565 -1.45 2.21 -0.06
N ARG A 566 -2.53 1.45 0.13
CA ARG A 566 -2.94 0.94 1.44
C ARG A 566 -1.89 -0.03 2.03
N SER A 567 -1.36 -0.97 1.26
CA SER A 567 -0.31 -1.88 1.74
C SER A 567 0.99 -1.16 2.10
N VAL A 568 1.43 -0.21 1.27
CA VAL A 568 2.64 0.60 1.50
C VAL A 568 2.50 1.44 2.77
N GLY A 569 1.35 2.11 2.96
CA GLY A 569 1.05 2.86 4.17
C GLY A 569 1.03 1.98 5.42
N LEU A 570 0.20 0.93 5.43
CA LEU A 570 0.06 0.04 6.59
C LEU A 570 1.39 -0.60 7.01
N LEU A 571 2.24 -1.03 6.06
CA LEU A 571 3.57 -1.56 6.38
C LEU A 571 4.50 -0.51 6.97
N ALA A 572 4.46 0.73 6.47
CA ALA A 572 5.29 1.82 6.97
C ALA A 572 4.88 2.23 8.40
N ASP A 573 3.58 2.40 8.63
CA ASP A 573 3.01 2.74 9.94
C ASP A 573 3.27 1.62 10.97
N ALA A 574 3.04 0.36 10.60
CA ALA A 574 3.27 -0.77 11.48
C ALA A 574 4.75 -1.00 11.79
N ALA A 575 5.65 -0.83 10.81
CA ALA A 575 7.09 -0.92 11.04
C ALA A 575 7.60 0.20 11.97
N ALA A 576 7.10 1.43 11.80
CA ALA A 576 7.40 2.54 12.69
C ALA A 576 6.89 2.30 14.11
N SER A 577 5.59 1.99 14.27
CA SER A 577 4.98 1.74 15.58
C SER A 577 5.62 0.55 16.31
N PHE A 578 5.86 -0.58 15.62
CA PHE A 578 6.53 -1.73 16.21
C PHE A 578 7.97 -1.39 16.63
N SER A 579 8.73 -0.66 15.80
CA SER A 579 10.08 -0.21 16.12
C SER A 579 10.11 0.71 17.34
N GLU A 580 9.18 1.67 17.44
CA GLU A 580 9.20 2.75 18.45
C GLU A 580 8.47 2.38 19.75
N ARG A 581 7.39 1.61 19.69
CA ARG A 581 6.55 1.23 20.83
C ARG A 581 6.85 -0.15 21.41
N LEU A 582 7.56 -1.01 20.67
CA LEU A 582 8.00 -2.31 21.18
C LEU A 582 9.52 -2.46 21.16
N VAL A 583 10.16 -2.46 19.99
CA VAL A 583 11.59 -2.85 19.88
C VAL A 583 12.51 -1.90 20.67
N ALA A 584 12.20 -0.60 20.72
CA ALA A 584 12.99 0.38 21.48
C ALA A 584 13.05 0.11 22.99
N GLY A 585 11.95 -0.32 23.60
CA GLY A 585 11.88 -0.62 25.04
C GLY A 585 12.07 -2.09 25.40
N LEU A 586 12.33 -2.96 24.42
CA LEU A 586 12.38 -4.41 24.58
C LEU A 586 13.57 -4.85 25.43
N GLN A 587 13.33 -5.67 26.45
CA GLN A 587 14.35 -6.20 27.35
C GLN A 587 14.33 -7.74 27.37
N ALA A 588 15.42 -8.34 27.84
CA ALA A 588 15.57 -9.79 27.97
C ALA A 588 15.63 -10.19 29.46
N ASP A 589 14.83 -11.17 29.87
CA ASP A 589 14.89 -11.72 31.22
C ASP A 589 16.07 -12.71 31.30
N ARG A 590 17.22 -12.20 31.72
CA ARG A 590 18.46 -12.98 31.83
C ARG A 590 18.34 -14.14 32.83
N GLN A 591 17.51 -14.02 33.87
CA GLN A 591 17.31 -15.09 34.85
C GLN A 591 16.49 -16.22 34.23
N ARG A 592 15.36 -15.89 33.61
CA ARG A 592 14.47 -16.86 32.96
C ARG A 592 15.11 -17.53 31.75
N ILE A 593 15.89 -16.80 30.96
CA ILE A 593 16.70 -17.35 29.87
C ILE A 593 17.74 -18.35 30.40
N SER A 594 18.47 -18.00 31.48
CA SER A 594 19.46 -18.90 32.09
C SER A 594 18.81 -20.16 32.68
N GLU A 595 17.59 -20.05 33.22
CA GLU A 595 16.83 -21.22 33.69
C GLU A 595 16.57 -22.21 32.54
N HIS A 596 16.10 -21.72 31.39
CA HIS A 596 15.82 -22.57 30.22
C HIS A 596 17.08 -23.25 29.66
N VAL A 597 18.23 -22.55 29.64
CA VAL A 597 19.50 -23.15 29.20
C VAL A 597 19.94 -24.27 30.15
N GLN A 598 19.88 -24.05 31.46
CA GLN A 598 20.29 -25.03 32.47
C GLN A 598 19.38 -26.27 32.53
N ARG A 599 18.10 -26.12 32.16
CA ARG A 599 17.09 -27.19 32.21
C ARG A 599 17.00 -28.03 30.94
N SER A 600 17.55 -27.57 29.82
CA SER A 600 17.39 -28.26 28.55
C SER A 600 18.24 -29.51 28.43
N LEU A 601 17.60 -30.61 28.08
CA LEU A 601 18.28 -31.89 27.82
C LEU A 601 19.05 -31.91 26.49
N MET A 602 18.90 -30.89 25.63
CA MET A 602 19.57 -30.82 24.31
C MET A 602 21.02 -30.30 24.39
N LEU A 603 21.49 -29.89 25.57
CA LEU A 603 22.93 -29.69 25.82
C LEU A 603 23.73 -30.99 25.59
N VAL A 604 23.08 -32.16 25.71
CA VAL A 604 23.64 -33.49 25.45
C VAL A 604 24.27 -33.65 24.06
N THR A 605 23.86 -32.84 23.07
CA THR A 605 24.41 -32.88 21.71
C THR A 605 25.92 -32.57 21.68
N ALA A 606 26.44 -31.85 22.68
CA ALA A 606 27.89 -31.66 22.85
C ALA A 606 28.66 -32.97 23.11
N LEU A 607 28.01 -34.02 23.62
CA LEU A 607 28.63 -35.32 23.87
C LEU A 607 28.73 -36.19 22.60
N ASN A 608 27.93 -35.91 21.55
CA ASN A 608 27.87 -36.73 20.34
C ASN A 608 29.25 -37.03 19.69
N PRO A 609 30.21 -36.09 19.62
CA PRO A 609 31.55 -36.35 19.06
C PRO A 609 32.46 -37.19 19.97
N VAL A 610 32.13 -37.30 21.26
CA VAL A 610 32.97 -37.94 22.30
C VAL A 610 32.48 -39.36 22.61
N ILE A 611 31.18 -39.53 22.83
CA ILE A 611 30.57 -40.82 23.26
C ILE A 611 29.72 -41.49 22.17
N GLY A 612 29.52 -40.82 21.03
CA GLY A 612 28.63 -41.27 19.95
C GLY A 612 27.16 -40.96 20.20
N TYR A 613 26.38 -40.96 19.11
CA TYR A 613 24.96 -40.56 19.13
C TYR A 613 24.10 -41.45 20.03
N ASP A 614 24.25 -42.78 19.97
CA ASP A 614 23.37 -43.70 20.71
C ASP A 614 23.57 -43.62 22.23
N ALA A 615 24.81 -43.40 22.68
CA ALA A 615 25.11 -43.17 24.09
C ALA A 615 24.55 -41.82 24.56
N ALA A 616 24.75 -40.74 23.79
CA ALA A 616 24.16 -39.42 24.09
C ALA A 616 22.62 -39.48 24.11
N ALA A 617 21.99 -40.23 23.20
CA ALA A 617 20.55 -40.47 23.19
C ALA A 617 20.08 -41.29 24.40
N ALA A 618 20.89 -42.24 24.90
CA ALA A 618 20.61 -42.96 26.13
C ALA A 618 20.67 -42.05 27.38
N VAL A 619 21.68 -41.17 27.46
CA VAL A 619 21.80 -40.14 28.51
C VAL A 619 20.57 -39.23 28.53
N ALA A 620 20.16 -38.72 27.37
CA ALA A 620 18.99 -37.84 27.26
C ALA A 620 17.68 -38.52 27.68
N LYS A 621 17.46 -39.77 27.23
CA LYS A 621 16.28 -40.57 27.60
C LYS A 621 16.25 -40.86 29.10
N ARG A 622 17.40 -41.19 29.70
CA ARG A 622 17.52 -41.45 31.13
C ARG A 622 17.25 -40.20 31.97
N ALA A 623 17.90 -39.09 31.64
CA ALA A 623 17.69 -37.80 32.31
C ALA A 623 16.21 -37.38 32.28
N HIS A 624 15.52 -37.58 31.15
CA HIS A 624 14.09 -37.33 31.05
C HIS A 624 13.23 -38.27 31.91
N ALA A 625 13.52 -39.58 31.89
CA ALA A 625 12.73 -40.59 32.59
C ALA A 625 12.92 -40.59 34.12
N GLU A 626 14.12 -40.28 34.60
CA GLU A 626 14.47 -40.22 36.02
C GLU A 626 14.34 -38.80 36.61
N GLY A 627 14.20 -37.76 35.77
CA GLY A 627 14.14 -36.36 36.20
C GLY A 627 15.48 -35.80 36.71
N CYS A 628 16.59 -36.49 36.44
CA CYS A 628 17.94 -36.12 36.88
C CYS A 628 18.67 -35.26 35.82
N SER A 629 19.86 -34.74 36.16
CA SER A 629 20.63 -33.95 35.19
C SER A 629 21.30 -34.83 34.14
N LEU A 630 21.64 -34.26 32.98
CA LEU A 630 22.44 -34.92 31.95
C LEU A 630 23.77 -35.46 32.48
N ARG A 631 24.37 -34.76 33.44
CA ARG A 631 25.62 -35.11 34.11
C ARG A 631 25.46 -36.37 34.94
N ASP A 632 24.43 -36.41 35.77
CA ASP A 632 24.12 -37.57 36.63
C ASP A 632 23.73 -38.79 35.78
N ALA A 633 22.92 -38.59 34.73
CA ALA A 633 22.55 -39.64 33.78
C ALA A 633 23.76 -40.20 33.01
N GLY A 634 24.71 -39.35 32.61
CA GLY A 634 25.96 -39.75 31.95
C GLY A 634 26.86 -40.60 32.83
N LEU A 635 27.05 -40.17 34.08
CA LEU A 635 27.81 -40.89 35.10
C LEU A 635 27.14 -42.23 35.47
N ALA A 636 25.82 -42.22 35.70
CA ALA A 636 25.07 -43.42 36.08
C ALA A 636 24.93 -44.46 34.95
N LEU A 637 25.21 -44.08 33.70
CA LEU A 637 25.34 -44.99 32.55
C LEU A 637 26.78 -45.43 32.28
N GLY A 638 27.78 -44.85 32.96
CA GLY A 638 29.19 -45.16 32.75
C GLY A 638 29.74 -44.71 31.39
N VAL A 639 29.02 -43.84 30.67
CA VAL A 639 29.44 -43.31 29.35
C VAL A 639 30.18 -41.97 29.46
N VAL A 640 30.16 -41.34 30.63
CA VAL A 640 31.05 -40.23 31.00
C VAL A 640 31.81 -40.67 32.25
N GLY A 641 33.13 -40.53 32.25
CA GLY A 641 34.03 -41.05 33.29
C GLY A 641 34.12 -40.18 34.54
N SER A 642 33.93 -38.86 34.43
CA SER A 642 33.87 -37.97 35.60
C SER A 642 32.94 -36.76 35.42
N GLY A 643 32.53 -36.16 36.54
CA GLY A 643 31.77 -34.92 36.52
C GLY A 643 32.56 -33.78 35.88
N GLU A 644 33.87 -33.71 36.15
CA GLU A 644 34.78 -32.72 35.54
C GLU A 644 34.87 -32.89 34.02
N GLU A 645 34.85 -34.12 33.51
CA GLU A 645 34.80 -34.41 32.07
C GLU A 645 33.49 -33.89 31.44
N PHE A 646 32.34 -34.12 32.08
CA PHE A 646 31.07 -33.55 31.64
C PHE A 646 31.14 -32.01 31.61
N ASP A 647 31.57 -31.41 32.72
CA ASP A 647 31.60 -29.95 32.92
C ASP A 647 32.63 -29.27 31.98
N ARG A 648 33.64 -30.02 31.51
CA ARG A 648 34.65 -29.63 30.52
C ARG A 648 34.12 -29.63 29.08
N ILE A 649 33.24 -30.58 28.73
CA ILE A 649 32.70 -30.75 27.37
C ILE A 649 31.41 -29.92 27.18
N VAL A 650 30.48 -30.00 28.13
CA VAL A 650 29.10 -29.48 27.98
C VAL A 650 29.03 -28.02 28.42
N ARG A 651 29.62 -27.15 27.61
CA ARG A 651 29.80 -25.72 27.89
C ARG A 651 29.00 -24.85 26.90
N PRO A 652 27.84 -24.29 27.29
CA PRO A 652 26.93 -23.58 26.36
C PRO A 652 27.58 -22.43 25.60
N GLU A 653 28.59 -21.75 26.16
CA GLU A 653 29.34 -20.67 25.51
C GLU A 653 30.29 -21.14 24.39
N LEU A 654 30.61 -22.44 24.34
CA LEU A 654 31.32 -23.07 23.23
C LEU A 654 30.38 -23.68 22.18
N MET A 655 29.10 -23.90 22.50
CA MET A 655 28.10 -24.49 21.60
C MET A 655 27.53 -23.52 20.55
N LEU A 656 28.04 -22.29 20.48
CA LEU A 656 27.47 -21.17 19.71
C LEU A 656 27.95 -21.07 18.25
N GLN A 657 28.95 -21.86 17.86
CA GLN A 657 29.62 -21.81 16.56
C GLN A 657 30.34 -23.15 16.23
N PRO A 658 30.67 -23.43 14.95
CA PRO A 658 31.49 -24.58 14.59
C PRO A 658 32.91 -24.53 15.16
N PHE A 659 33.49 -25.69 15.47
CA PHE A 659 34.89 -25.81 15.89
C PHE A 659 35.86 -25.53 14.71
N PRO A 660 37.01 -24.88 14.95
CA PRO A 660 38.06 -24.74 13.95
C PRO A 660 38.72 -26.09 13.59
N LEU A 661 38.90 -26.33 12.29
CA LEU A 661 39.60 -27.51 11.76
C LEU A 661 41.12 -27.38 11.91
N HIS A 662 41.65 -27.79 13.07
CA HIS A 662 43.09 -27.83 13.32
C HIS A 662 43.76 -29.01 12.61
N ARG A 663 44.50 -28.74 11.52
CA ARG A 663 45.43 -29.71 10.93
C ARG A 663 46.76 -29.71 11.71
N THR A 664 46.97 -30.70 12.56
CA THR A 664 48.25 -30.93 13.24
C THR A 664 49.13 -31.87 12.44
N GLY A 665 50.34 -31.42 12.06
CA GLY A 665 51.35 -32.24 11.39
C GLY A 665 51.53 -31.95 9.89
N SER A 666 52.74 -32.18 9.38
CA SER A 666 53.14 -31.90 7.99
C SER A 666 52.84 -33.03 7.01
N ALA A 667 51.86 -33.89 7.30
CA ALA A 667 51.52 -35.07 6.51
C ALA A 667 50.14 -34.90 5.85
N ALA A 668 50.11 -34.69 4.53
CA ALA A 668 48.89 -34.46 3.77
C ALA A 668 48.08 -35.73 3.46
N GLN A 669 48.05 -36.70 4.38
CA GLN A 669 47.47 -38.04 4.18
C GLN A 669 46.54 -38.53 5.30
N GLU A 670 46.54 -37.92 6.48
CA GLU A 670 45.49 -38.19 7.46
C GLU A 670 44.22 -37.38 7.13
N PRO A 671 43.01 -37.95 7.30
CA PRO A 671 41.80 -37.15 7.33
C PRO A 671 41.91 -36.13 8.47
N PRO A 672 41.34 -34.92 8.33
CA PRO A 672 41.43 -33.93 9.39
C PRO A 672 40.75 -34.47 10.64
N GLN A 673 41.56 -34.85 11.63
CA GLN A 673 41.06 -35.26 12.94
C GLN A 673 40.21 -34.12 13.50
N LEU A 674 39.06 -34.45 14.09
CA LEU A 674 38.45 -33.51 15.04
C LEU A 674 39.54 -33.21 16.08
N PRO A 675 39.76 -31.94 16.47
CA PRO A 675 40.80 -31.64 17.45
C PRO A 675 40.56 -32.47 18.71
N PRO A 676 41.60 -32.85 19.48
CA PRO A 676 41.37 -33.31 20.85
C PRO A 676 40.56 -32.23 21.56
N GLN A 677 39.29 -32.50 21.85
CA GLN A 677 38.29 -31.49 22.26
C GLN A 677 38.43 -31.17 23.74
N VAL A 678 39.64 -30.72 24.11
CA VAL A 678 40.19 -30.60 25.48
C VAL A 678 40.30 -31.96 26.19
#